data_AF-A0A3A3GHN8-F1
#
_entry.id   AF-A0A3A3GHN8-F1
#
_cell.length_a   1.000
_cell.length_b   1.000
_cell.length_c   1.000
_cell.angle_alpha   90.00
_cell.angle_beta   90.00
_cell.angle_gamma   90.00
#
_symmetry.space_group_name_H-M   'P 1'
#
loop_
_entity.id
_entity.type
_entity.pdbx_description
1 polymer ?
#
loop_
_entity_poly.entity_id
_entity_poly.type
_entity_poly.pdbx_seq_one_letter_code
_entity_poly.pdbx_strand_id
1 'polypeptide(L)'
;MSIKGDVLPGGINQEIQGVTTQTRAHPDDFNPNVLKPLLDNDVTMSKQLETLPSEALTFRPGYQIVESEQDTPFRLGEIKGRTLVNLLGRAGACDNLSLIGGYRGTNAIENGRLKLTIGNDTGAVAFIGISGVIKAGKYYLLAGVARNGSSNVAALAFGGSEGGGPSKNTTRKTEDLLYMTKHADRDLNDVNIDIVVYGTEGQYGYFDDIRLYEITEAEAKVIDSMTPEQVAEKYPYVDSMTNVKNPYAIVTGGNLLPPFYEWRVHSVAAVVEPYTLLSRPTMSAQATEIFLPVIKGAVYTLSYETNDANTGYMNWAWVDSSGATLSWTPPHKLVHTEKAPPNAVRLRVIATSINAGTFTFRSPVLTIGTDPKPFAPQQRSLLAFETEFAAHPIDGSNPDTLFFGDDGLPYVLEQWGVFSFEKGKSYGFYKSSTGFKCLLIGGGLPDDRNKDVYPYVCKYDGTLLKAGAPSLEPEEFSIINWTAGNDGKLGISVINTDSGWGPDYTPTGDEIKAYFLGWRLSVLGQPRETIYNGAGEKVWIRLDRMDKNKHPTLTSGVDYFTTVPNFQIRVSEEWQPYRLQYLKAKPTVEPVRNYELGATLTAGSNMVEVGSGIVIREKANPVYYSPNGNYYINNTGVSGSLLKNKVSLISRVYRNDQVDSFAKSENDANAYGKQHIRFLSSDFDPTAVYRVTYTMLDPTLPAPISGTVAANLRGTVTELVQDVGDVERRLSVVENHKTDTIEDTGWIPVTPLNGWTHYPNKNLHFRVLGNRLYLRGMIQDGQGAVKTIMFYLPVKTHYGVWEKVATWSDSTNVKIMQVNFTPSGNMVINSGSALKYVSFDGLVFEFDRLELV
;
A
#
# COMPACT_ATOMS: atom_id res chain seq x y z
N MET A 1 -42.52 56.59 10.26
CA MET A 1 -42.16 57.06 8.91
C MET A 1 -41.90 55.80 8.07
N SER A 2 -42.44 55.77 6.85
CA SER A 2 -42.93 54.60 6.07
C SER A 2 -41.91 53.49 5.70
N ILE A 3 -42.19 52.20 6.00
CA ILE A 3 -42.65 51.05 5.13
C ILE A 3 -41.70 50.63 3.97
N LYS A 4 -41.18 49.38 3.99
CA LYS A 4 -41.48 48.26 3.05
C LYS A 4 -40.45 47.11 3.11
N GLY A 5 -40.96 45.89 3.10
CA GLY A 5 -40.22 44.64 2.92
C GLY A 5 -41.21 43.48 2.93
N ASP A 6 -41.73 43.15 1.74
CA ASP A 6 -42.82 42.21 1.49
C ASP A 6 -42.47 40.75 1.83
N VAL A 7 -43.52 40.00 2.15
CA VAL A 7 -43.61 38.56 2.39
C VAL A 7 -43.30 37.76 1.11
N LEU A 8 -42.57 36.65 1.23
CA LEU A 8 -42.71 35.51 0.31
C LEU A 8 -43.10 34.24 1.09
N PRO A 9 -44.08 33.44 0.59
CA PRO A 9 -44.72 32.36 1.33
C PRO A 9 -44.11 30.99 0.97
N GLY A 10 -43.94 30.12 1.96
CA GLY A 10 -43.51 28.73 1.75
C GLY A 10 -43.18 28.04 3.07
N GLY A 11 -44.22 27.56 3.75
CA GLY A 11 -44.07 26.85 5.02
C GLY A 11 -43.37 25.52 4.85
N ILE A 12 -42.26 25.33 5.56
CA ILE A 12 -41.68 24.03 5.88
C ILE A 12 -42.05 23.74 7.34
N ASN A 13 -43.30 23.33 7.54
CA ASN A 13 -43.76 22.68 8.76
C ASN A 13 -44.73 21.58 8.32
N GLN A 14 -44.17 20.47 7.85
CA GLN A 14 -44.83 19.18 7.93
C GLN A 14 -44.00 18.31 8.85
N GLU A 15 -44.52 18.10 10.05
CA GLU A 15 -44.10 17.00 10.92
C GLU A 15 -44.21 15.69 10.13
N ILE A 16 -43.08 15.02 9.90
CA ILE A 16 -43.11 13.61 9.48
C ILE A 16 -43.39 12.79 10.73
N GLN A 17 -44.67 12.61 11.04
CA GLN A 17 -45.10 11.55 11.95
C GLN A 17 -45.08 10.23 11.19
N GLY A 18 -44.23 9.30 11.63
CA GLY A 18 -44.22 7.92 11.14
C GLY A 18 -42.85 7.28 11.02
N VAL A 19 -42.03 7.29 12.08
CA VAL A 19 -40.87 6.39 12.18
C VAL A 19 -41.24 5.28 13.15
N THR A 20 -41.96 4.27 12.64
CA THR A 20 -42.01 2.97 13.30
C THR A 20 -40.76 2.18 12.94
N THR A 21 -40.14 1.66 13.97
CA THR A 21 -39.02 0.71 13.95
C THR A 21 -39.23 -0.44 12.96
N GLN A 22 -38.14 -0.81 12.28
CA GLN A 22 -37.98 -1.90 11.29
C GLN A 22 -38.33 -1.57 9.83
N THR A 23 -37.31 -1.22 9.04
CA THR A 23 -37.06 -1.90 7.75
C THR A 23 -35.60 -1.71 7.32
N ARG A 24 -34.93 -2.84 7.04
CA ARG A 24 -33.64 -2.91 6.32
C ARG A 24 -33.83 -2.28 4.94
N ALA A 25 -33.01 -1.28 4.58
CA ALA A 25 -32.89 -0.86 3.19
C ALA A 25 -31.94 -1.81 2.44
N HIS A 26 -32.36 -2.26 1.26
CA HIS A 26 -31.58 -3.05 0.31
C HIS A 26 -30.66 -2.10 -0.49
N PRO A 27 -29.50 -2.56 -1.01
CA PRO A 27 -28.61 -1.73 -1.85
C PRO A 27 -29.26 -1.13 -3.11
N ASP A 28 -30.45 -1.60 -3.49
CA ASP A 28 -31.21 -1.11 -4.66
C ASP A 28 -32.20 0.03 -4.32
N ASP A 29 -32.32 0.41 -3.04
CA ASP A 29 -33.25 1.47 -2.60
C ASP A 29 -32.70 2.90 -2.81
N PHE A 30 -31.50 3.05 -3.38
CA PHE A 30 -30.90 4.36 -3.65
C PHE A 30 -31.48 4.99 -4.93
N ASN A 31 -32.61 5.68 -4.78
CA ASN A 31 -33.21 6.48 -5.84
C ASN A 31 -32.23 7.57 -6.33
N PRO A 32 -31.83 7.60 -7.61
CA PRO A 32 -30.93 8.63 -8.16
C PRO A 32 -31.50 10.05 -8.05
N ASN A 33 -32.81 10.21 -7.86
CA ASN A 33 -33.45 11.51 -7.59
C ASN A 33 -33.23 12.03 -6.15
N VAL A 34 -32.66 11.23 -5.24
CA VAL A 34 -32.28 11.63 -3.87
C VAL A 34 -30.79 11.99 -3.78
N LEU A 35 -29.94 11.33 -4.57
CA LEU A 35 -28.49 11.58 -4.61
C LEU A 35 -28.12 12.93 -5.25
N LYS A 36 -28.79 13.31 -6.33
CA LYS A 36 -28.46 14.55 -7.05
C LYS A 36 -28.70 15.83 -6.22
N PRO A 37 -29.84 15.98 -5.51
CA PRO A 37 -30.04 17.12 -4.61
C PRO A 37 -29.07 17.16 -3.42
N LEU A 38 -28.62 15.99 -2.93
CA LEU A 38 -27.61 15.91 -1.87
C LEU A 38 -26.23 16.38 -2.36
N LEU A 39 -25.80 15.94 -3.56
CA LEU A 39 -24.57 16.43 -4.19
C LEU A 39 -24.65 17.93 -4.53
N ASP A 40 -25.78 18.40 -5.08
CA ASP A 40 -25.94 19.81 -5.46
C ASP A 40 -25.95 20.72 -4.21
N ASN A 41 -26.50 20.26 -3.08
CA ASN A 41 -26.45 20.97 -1.80
C ASN A 41 -25.03 20.97 -1.20
N ASP A 42 -24.31 19.84 -1.26
CA ASP A 42 -22.95 19.70 -0.76
C ASP A 42 -21.97 20.63 -1.50
N VAL A 43 -21.99 20.63 -2.83
CA VAL A 43 -21.19 21.54 -3.67
C VAL A 43 -21.53 23.01 -3.37
N THR A 44 -22.81 23.32 -3.12
CA THR A 44 -23.23 24.68 -2.78
C THR A 44 -22.77 25.09 -1.38
N MET A 45 -22.80 24.18 -0.41
CA MET A 45 -22.38 24.41 0.97
C MET A 45 -20.87 24.54 1.10
N SER A 46 -20.11 23.66 0.46
CA SER A 46 -18.65 23.75 0.35
C SER A 46 -18.21 25.08 -0.27
N LYS A 47 -18.91 25.56 -1.31
CA LYS A 47 -18.70 26.90 -1.89
C LYS A 47 -19.05 28.04 -0.95
N GLN A 48 -20.07 27.93 -0.11
CA GLN A 48 -20.37 28.97 0.89
C GLN A 48 -19.28 29.03 1.98
N LEU A 49 -18.79 27.87 2.40
CA LEU A 49 -17.67 27.72 3.32
C LEU A 49 -16.37 28.30 2.72
N GLU A 50 -16.11 28.16 1.42
CA GLU A 50 -14.97 28.78 0.70
C GLU A 50 -14.93 30.31 0.78
N THR A 51 -16.08 30.98 0.98
CA THR A 51 -16.12 32.44 1.09
C THR A 51 -15.72 32.99 2.48
N LEU A 52 -15.55 32.10 3.47
CA LEU A 52 -15.12 32.50 4.81
C LEU A 52 -13.60 32.77 4.84
N PRO A 53 -13.13 33.72 5.67
CA PRO A 53 -11.71 33.89 5.90
C PRO A 53 -11.08 32.58 6.39
N SER A 54 -9.98 32.17 5.76
CA SER A 54 -9.30 30.90 6.02
C SER A 54 -7.84 31.12 6.39
N GLU A 55 -7.31 30.26 7.25
CA GLU A 55 -5.89 30.22 7.60
C GLU A 55 -5.22 29.00 6.98
N ALA A 56 -3.99 29.18 6.49
CA ALA A 56 -3.21 28.08 5.93
C ALA A 56 -2.72 27.15 7.05
N LEU A 57 -2.91 25.85 6.85
CA LEU A 57 -2.47 24.81 7.78
C LEU A 57 -1.80 23.68 6.99
N THR A 58 -0.73 23.11 7.53
CA THR A 58 -0.04 21.98 6.91
C THR A 58 0.22 20.92 7.96
N PHE A 59 -0.34 19.74 7.74
CA PHE A 59 0.01 18.57 8.53
C PHE A 59 1.33 17.99 8.02
N ARG A 60 2.32 17.90 8.90
CA ARG A 60 3.65 17.32 8.62
C ARG A 60 3.66 15.82 8.90
N PRO A 61 4.47 15.02 8.17
CA PRO A 61 4.68 13.60 8.45
C PRO A 61 4.94 13.28 9.93
N GLY A 62 4.41 12.16 10.40
CA GLY A 62 4.53 11.71 11.79
C GLY A 62 3.43 12.28 12.71
N TYR A 63 3.68 12.22 14.02
CA TYR A 63 2.78 12.74 15.04
C TYR A 63 3.07 14.21 15.34
N GLN A 64 2.03 15.04 15.34
CA GLN A 64 2.10 16.46 15.71
C GLN A 64 0.88 16.88 16.53
N ILE A 65 1.04 17.96 17.29
CA ILE A 65 -0.07 18.63 17.97
C ILE A 65 -0.51 19.82 17.13
N VAL A 66 -1.80 19.89 16.83
CA VAL A 66 -2.43 21.01 16.13
C VAL A 66 -3.47 21.64 17.04
N GLU A 67 -3.30 22.92 17.31
CA GLU A 67 -4.27 23.71 18.06
C GLU A 67 -5.35 24.25 17.13
N SER A 68 -6.61 24.20 17.58
CA SER A 68 -7.73 24.85 16.93
C SER A 68 -8.55 25.64 17.95
N GLU A 69 -9.04 26.82 17.59
CA GLU A 69 -9.87 27.62 18.51
C GLU A 69 -11.31 27.10 18.61
N GLN A 70 -11.75 26.36 17.59
CA GLN A 70 -13.12 25.87 17.44
C GLN A 70 -13.12 24.55 16.66
N ASP A 71 -14.26 23.86 16.67
CA ASP A 71 -14.47 22.71 15.79
C ASP A 71 -14.50 23.19 14.34
N THR A 72 -13.60 22.69 13.50
CA THR A 72 -13.44 23.13 12.09
C THR A 72 -13.03 21.97 11.20
N PRO A 73 -13.56 21.87 9.96
CA PRO A 73 -13.08 20.89 9.01
C PRO A 73 -11.74 21.38 8.44
N PHE A 74 -10.83 20.45 8.19
CA PHE A 74 -9.63 20.71 7.43
C PHE A 74 -9.95 20.57 5.95
N ARG A 75 -9.78 21.66 5.20
CA ARG A 75 -9.98 21.68 3.76
C ARG A 75 -8.68 21.39 3.07
N LEU A 76 -8.62 20.28 2.33
CA LEU A 76 -7.42 19.92 1.60
C LEU A 76 -7.14 20.93 0.49
N GLY A 77 -5.89 21.39 0.41
CA GLY A 77 -5.39 22.22 -0.68
C GLY A 77 -4.66 21.37 -1.70
N GLU A 78 -3.48 20.89 -1.33
CA GLU A 78 -2.66 20.04 -2.19
C GLU A 78 -1.86 18.99 -1.41
N ILE A 79 -1.60 17.87 -2.06
CA ILE A 79 -0.56 16.91 -1.66
C ILE A 79 0.37 16.77 -2.85
N LYS A 80 1.67 16.97 -2.61
CA LYS A 80 2.70 16.84 -3.65
C LYS A 80 3.40 15.50 -3.54
N GLY A 81 3.62 14.91 -4.71
CA GLY A 81 4.40 13.70 -4.85
C GLY A 81 5.86 13.88 -4.50
N ARG A 82 6.50 12.76 -4.26
CA ARG A 82 7.93 12.68 -3.97
C ARG A 82 8.42 11.30 -4.35
N THR A 83 9.62 11.24 -4.91
CA THR A 83 10.31 9.99 -5.19
C THR A 83 11.66 10.00 -4.50
N LEU A 84 12.04 8.87 -3.88
CA LEU A 84 13.41 8.60 -3.46
C LEU A 84 13.91 7.35 -4.20
N VAL A 85 15.16 7.40 -4.65
CA VAL A 85 15.84 6.28 -5.31
C VAL A 85 17.10 5.96 -4.51
N ASN A 86 17.07 4.87 -3.74
CA ASN A 86 18.26 4.40 -3.03
C ASN A 86 19.20 3.72 -4.02
N LEU A 87 20.38 4.33 -4.22
CA LEU A 87 21.38 3.85 -5.17
C LEU A 87 22.07 2.55 -4.72
N LEU A 88 21.87 2.13 -3.46
CA LEU A 88 22.32 0.83 -2.96
C LEU A 88 21.29 -0.29 -3.19
N GLY A 89 20.10 0.05 -3.69
CA GLY A 89 18.97 -0.86 -3.71
C GLY A 89 18.71 -1.46 -2.32
N ARG A 90 18.39 -2.76 -2.29
CA ARG A 90 18.07 -3.49 -1.05
C ARG A 90 19.28 -3.87 -0.20
N ALA A 91 20.51 -3.75 -0.72
CA ALA A 91 21.71 -4.13 0.02
C ALA A 91 21.86 -3.37 1.35
N GLY A 92 21.30 -2.15 1.40
CA GLY A 92 21.30 -1.30 2.57
C GLY A 92 20.40 -1.75 3.73
N ALA A 93 19.40 -2.60 3.49
CA ALA A 93 18.56 -3.21 4.54
C ALA A 93 19.34 -4.17 5.42
N CYS A 94 20.58 -4.52 5.04
CA CYS A 94 21.49 -5.30 5.86
C CYS A 94 20.94 -6.67 6.29
N ASP A 95 19.96 -7.23 5.59
CA ASP A 95 19.28 -8.48 5.91
C ASP A 95 19.72 -9.65 5.01
N ASN A 96 20.33 -9.34 3.87
CA ASN A 96 20.90 -10.31 2.94
C ASN A 96 22.43 -10.18 2.80
N LEU A 97 23.15 -11.12 3.43
CA LEU A 97 24.61 -11.17 3.41
C LEU A 97 25.20 -11.45 2.02
N SER A 98 24.45 -11.96 1.04
CA SER A 98 24.98 -12.17 -0.32
C SER A 98 25.27 -10.86 -1.04
N LEU A 99 24.71 -9.75 -0.57
CA LEU A 99 24.91 -8.40 -1.12
C LEU A 99 26.02 -7.64 -0.39
N ILE A 100 26.62 -8.22 0.65
CA ILE A 100 27.57 -7.55 1.55
C ILE A 100 28.89 -8.31 1.56
N GLY A 101 29.93 -7.67 1.02
CA GLY A 101 31.30 -8.15 1.10
C GLY A 101 31.86 -8.07 2.52
N GLY A 102 32.94 -8.82 2.80
CA GLY A 102 33.61 -8.83 4.10
C GLY A 102 35.13 -8.85 3.97
N TYR A 103 35.80 -8.13 4.86
CA TYR A 103 37.25 -8.05 4.94
C TYR A 103 37.69 -7.96 6.41
N ARG A 104 38.59 -8.86 6.83
CA ARG A 104 39.17 -8.94 8.19
C ARG A 104 38.15 -9.13 9.33
N GLY A 105 36.94 -9.58 9.00
CA GLY A 105 35.89 -9.84 9.99
C GLY A 105 34.83 -10.81 9.49
N THR A 106 33.83 -11.03 10.33
CA THR A 106 32.69 -11.90 10.05
C THR A 106 31.39 -11.09 10.07
N ASN A 107 30.60 -11.26 9.00
CA ASN A 107 29.27 -10.68 8.86
C ASN A 107 28.23 -11.71 9.32
N ALA A 108 27.28 -11.29 10.15
CA ALA A 108 26.16 -12.12 10.58
C ALA A 108 24.89 -11.26 10.68
N ILE A 109 23.72 -11.88 10.55
CA ILE A 109 22.44 -11.21 10.84
C ILE A 109 22.01 -11.55 12.25
N GLU A 110 21.82 -10.54 13.10
CA GLU A 110 21.36 -10.70 14.48
C GLU A 110 20.20 -9.72 14.74
N ASN A 111 19.03 -10.26 15.08
CA ASN A 111 17.79 -9.47 15.27
C ASN A 111 17.45 -8.56 14.09
N GLY A 112 17.64 -9.06 12.86
CA GLY A 112 17.35 -8.32 11.63
C GLY A 112 18.40 -7.28 11.23
N ARG A 113 19.59 -7.27 11.86
CA ARG A 113 20.65 -6.29 11.59
C ARG A 113 21.95 -6.94 11.21
N LEU A 114 22.76 -6.26 10.41
CA LEU A 114 24.14 -6.67 10.17
C LEU A 114 24.95 -6.48 11.45
N LYS A 115 25.53 -7.57 11.94
CA LYS A 115 26.58 -7.59 12.95
C LYS A 115 27.92 -7.84 12.27
N LEU A 116 28.81 -6.87 12.39
CA LEU A 116 30.20 -6.98 11.93
C LEU A 116 31.11 -7.23 13.12
N THR A 117 31.80 -8.38 13.13
CA THR A 117 32.73 -8.78 14.21
C THR A 117 34.16 -8.80 13.70
N ILE A 118 35.07 -8.24 14.49
CA ILE A 118 36.51 -8.19 14.20
C ILE A 118 37.11 -9.59 14.31
N GLY A 119 37.77 -10.04 13.24
CA GLY A 119 38.33 -11.39 13.14
C GLY A 119 39.61 -11.56 13.93
N ASN A 120 40.66 -10.81 13.60
CA ASN A 120 42.00 -10.97 14.18
C ASN A 120 42.86 -9.68 14.17
N ASP A 121 42.39 -8.62 13.52
CA ASP A 121 43.12 -7.36 13.33
C ASP A 121 42.56 -6.22 14.21
N THR A 122 43.09 -5.00 14.06
CA THR A 122 42.61 -3.80 14.77
C THR A 122 41.27 -3.24 14.26
N GLY A 123 40.65 -3.90 13.28
CA GLY A 123 39.36 -3.54 12.71
C GLY A 123 38.89 -4.52 11.65
N ALA A 124 37.64 -4.35 11.25
CA ALA A 124 36.99 -5.12 10.18
C ALA A 124 36.12 -4.21 9.32
N VAL A 125 35.92 -4.62 8.06
CA VAL A 125 35.11 -3.92 7.08
C VAL A 125 34.12 -4.88 6.45
N ALA A 126 32.84 -4.53 6.49
CA ALA A 126 31.85 -5.00 5.54
C ALA A 126 31.66 -3.92 4.46
N PHE A 127 31.30 -4.29 3.25
CA PHE A 127 31.14 -3.30 2.19
C PHE A 127 30.04 -3.65 1.19
N ILE A 128 29.40 -2.60 0.67
CA ILE A 128 28.45 -2.66 -0.46
C ILE A 128 29.14 -1.99 -1.64
N GLY A 129 29.44 -2.77 -2.69
CA GLY A 129 30.08 -2.26 -3.90
C GLY A 129 29.09 -1.50 -4.78
N ILE A 130 29.49 -0.34 -5.29
CA ILE A 130 28.72 0.46 -6.25
C ILE A 130 29.62 0.87 -7.42
N SER A 131 29.22 0.55 -8.64
CA SER A 131 30.04 0.79 -9.84
C SER A 131 29.38 1.70 -10.86
N GLY A 132 30.08 2.77 -11.22
CA GLY A 132 29.65 3.76 -12.21
C GLY A 132 28.46 4.61 -11.77
N VAL A 133 28.13 4.59 -10.48
CA VAL A 133 26.99 5.30 -9.86
C VAL A 133 27.34 6.75 -9.51
N ILE A 134 28.58 6.99 -9.06
CA ILE A 134 29.04 8.31 -8.62
C ILE A 134 29.58 9.09 -9.83
N LYS A 135 28.98 10.23 -10.13
CA LYS A 135 29.22 11.03 -11.34
C LYS A 135 29.80 12.41 -11.04
N ALA A 136 30.61 12.92 -11.97
CA ALA A 136 31.23 14.24 -11.86
C ALA A 136 30.19 15.37 -11.69
N GLY A 137 30.48 16.32 -10.80
CA GLY A 137 29.65 17.50 -10.53
C GLY A 137 28.36 17.20 -9.74
N LYS A 138 28.20 15.97 -9.20
CA LYS A 138 27.02 15.55 -8.45
C LYS A 138 27.29 15.47 -6.95
N TYR A 139 26.20 15.53 -6.19
CA TYR A 139 26.20 15.49 -4.72
C TYR A 139 25.44 14.26 -4.23
N TYR A 140 25.93 13.66 -3.16
CA TYR A 140 25.38 12.43 -2.61
C TYR A 140 25.26 12.52 -1.09
N LEU A 141 24.18 11.96 -0.54
CA LEU A 141 23.97 11.74 0.90
C LEU A 141 24.12 10.25 1.19
N LEU A 142 25.11 9.90 2.02
CA LEU A 142 25.19 8.59 2.65
C LEU A 142 24.61 8.71 4.07
N ALA A 143 23.68 7.83 4.42
CA ALA A 143 23.15 7.71 5.77
C ALA A 143 22.95 6.25 6.15
N GLY A 144 22.93 5.94 7.45
CA GLY A 144 22.64 4.60 7.95
C GLY A 144 22.63 4.56 9.46
N VAL A 145 21.94 3.57 10.02
CA VAL A 145 21.85 3.38 11.47
C VAL A 145 23.01 2.52 11.93
N ALA A 146 23.73 2.98 12.94
CA ALA A 146 24.80 2.22 13.57
C ALA A 146 24.58 2.16 15.08
N ARG A 147 24.99 1.04 15.68
CA ARG A 147 25.09 0.87 17.12
C ARG A 147 26.41 0.22 17.44
N ASN A 148 27.26 0.88 18.20
CA ASN A 148 28.49 0.27 18.67
C ASN A 148 28.14 -0.85 19.67
N GLY A 149 28.51 -2.09 19.37
CA GLY A 149 28.30 -3.23 20.25
C GLY A 149 29.34 -3.23 21.36
N SER A 150 30.48 -3.84 21.11
CA SER A 150 31.61 -3.91 22.03
C SER A 150 32.91 -3.31 21.48
N SER A 151 32.90 -2.87 20.22
CA SER A 151 34.06 -2.23 19.58
C SER A 151 34.39 -0.87 20.20
N ASN A 152 35.55 -0.31 19.83
CA ASN A 152 35.88 1.06 20.19
C ASN A 152 34.96 2.03 19.44
N VAL A 153 34.76 1.79 18.14
CA VAL A 153 34.01 2.66 17.23
C VAL A 153 33.35 1.85 16.12
N ALA A 154 32.11 2.23 15.77
CA ALA A 154 31.40 1.79 14.57
C ALA A 154 31.28 2.98 13.58
N ALA A 155 31.45 2.77 12.28
CA ALA A 155 31.50 3.85 11.29
C ALA A 155 30.94 3.45 9.91
N LEU A 156 30.53 4.48 9.15
CA LEU A 156 30.24 4.42 7.72
C LEU A 156 31.21 5.32 6.96
N ALA A 157 31.63 4.90 5.77
CA ALA A 157 32.52 5.68 4.91
C ALA A 157 32.30 5.39 3.42
N PHE A 158 32.75 6.31 2.57
CA PHE A 158 33.00 5.99 1.17
C PHE A 158 34.40 5.38 1.04
N GLY A 159 34.46 4.14 0.54
CA GLY A 159 35.67 3.33 0.40
C GLY A 159 35.87 2.80 -1.02
N GLY A 160 36.66 1.74 -1.17
CA GLY A 160 37.10 1.25 -2.49
C GLY A 160 38.31 2.01 -3.04
N SER A 161 38.80 1.62 -4.23
CA SER A 161 39.99 2.20 -4.85
C SER A 161 39.79 3.67 -5.25
N GLU A 162 38.56 4.05 -5.57
CA GLU A 162 38.22 5.41 -6.03
C GLU A 162 37.30 6.17 -5.06
N GLY A 163 36.64 5.49 -4.12
CA GLY A 163 35.60 6.11 -3.30
C GLY A 163 36.09 6.98 -2.15
N GLY A 164 37.39 7.01 -1.86
CA GLY A 164 38.00 7.78 -0.77
C GLY A 164 37.31 9.11 -0.47
N GLY A 165 37.06 9.39 0.81
CA GLY A 165 36.18 10.49 1.21
C GLY A 165 35.96 10.57 2.71
N PRO A 166 34.91 11.28 3.15
CA PRO A 166 34.65 11.44 4.57
C PRO A 166 34.29 10.09 5.22
N SER A 167 34.48 9.98 6.53
CA SER A 167 33.93 8.90 7.37
C SER A 167 33.12 9.50 8.52
N LYS A 168 32.04 8.84 8.93
CA LYS A 168 31.25 9.23 10.11
C LYS A 168 31.17 8.06 11.06
N ASN A 169 31.31 8.33 12.35
CA ASN A 169 31.45 7.29 13.35
C ASN A 169 30.60 7.54 14.60
N THR A 170 30.40 6.48 15.39
CA THR A 170 29.74 6.53 16.69
C THR A 170 30.40 5.58 17.68
N THR A 171 30.36 5.97 18.95
CA THR A 171 30.69 5.12 20.10
C THR A 171 29.44 4.69 20.87
N ARG A 172 28.25 5.19 20.47
CA ARG A 172 26.99 4.99 21.20
C ARG A 172 26.60 3.52 21.22
N LYS A 173 26.19 3.05 22.40
CA LYS A 173 25.65 1.70 22.62
C LYS A 173 24.16 1.59 22.29
N THR A 174 23.52 2.72 21.99
CA THR A 174 22.17 2.82 21.41
C THR A 174 22.27 3.09 19.92
N GLU A 175 21.15 2.97 19.21
CA GLU A 175 21.07 3.35 17.79
C GLU A 175 21.43 4.83 17.59
N ASP A 176 22.20 5.07 16.54
CA ASP A 176 22.67 6.38 16.13
C ASP A 176 22.60 6.47 14.61
N LEU A 177 21.97 7.51 14.08
CA LEU A 177 21.97 7.75 12.64
C LEU A 177 23.27 8.46 12.25
N LEU A 178 24.10 7.77 11.50
CA LEU A 178 25.27 8.33 10.85
C LEU A 178 24.86 8.89 9.49
N TYR A 179 25.30 10.10 9.16
CA TYR A 179 25.08 10.68 7.84
C TYR A 179 26.19 11.65 7.44
N MET A 180 26.35 11.83 6.13
CA MET A 180 27.38 12.65 5.51
C MET A 180 27.10 12.90 4.03
N THR A 181 27.64 14.00 3.51
CA THR A 181 27.56 14.32 2.08
C THR A 181 28.90 14.11 1.35
N LYS A 182 28.84 13.79 0.06
CA LYS A 182 30.00 13.72 -0.84
C LYS A 182 29.71 14.49 -2.13
N HIS A 183 30.63 15.37 -2.51
CA HIS A 183 30.72 15.93 -3.86
C HIS A 183 31.74 15.11 -4.66
N ALA A 184 31.46 14.84 -5.94
CA ALA A 184 32.37 14.11 -6.81
C ALA A 184 32.89 15.01 -7.94
N ASP A 185 34.20 15.26 -7.98
CA ASP A 185 34.82 16.11 -9.02
C ASP A 185 35.03 15.39 -10.36
N ARG A 186 34.85 14.06 -10.37
CA ARG A 186 34.97 13.18 -11.54
C ARG A 186 34.07 11.96 -11.38
N ASP A 187 33.83 11.25 -12.48
CA ASP A 187 33.17 9.94 -12.44
C ASP A 187 34.01 8.92 -11.66
N LEU A 188 33.37 8.13 -10.80
CA LEU A 188 33.99 7.05 -10.04
C LEU A 188 33.33 5.71 -10.38
N ASN A 189 34.13 4.72 -10.73
CA ASN A 189 33.68 3.40 -11.18
C ASN A 189 33.89 2.31 -10.13
N ASP A 190 34.83 2.49 -9.20
CA ASP A 190 35.16 1.50 -8.16
C ASP A 190 35.01 2.12 -6.75
N VAL A 191 33.76 2.22 -6.30
CA VAL A 191 33.41 2.80 -5.00
C VAL A 191 32.73 1.74 -4.14
N ASN A 192 33.06 1.75 -2.84
CA ASN A 192 32.33 0.99 -1.84
C ASN A 192 31.64 1.93 -0.86
N ILE A 193 30.54 1.47 -0.28
CA ILE A 193 30.08 1.96 1.02
C ILE A 193 30.66 1.01 2.07
N ASP A 194 31.66 1.49 2.79
CA ASP A 194 32.36 0.74 3.82
C ASP A 194 31.63 0.88 5.16
N ILE A 195 31.41 -0.26 5.79
CA ILE A 195 30.80 -0.44 7.11
C ILE A 195 31.92 -0.95 8.02
N VAL A 196 32.35 -0.12 8.96
CA VAL A 196 33.65 -0.32 9.63
C VAL A 196 33.47 -0.44 11.13
N VAL A 197 34.20 -1.37 11.73
CA VAL A 197 34.40 -1.45 13.19
C VAL A 197 35.89 -1.44 13.51
N TYR A 198 36.27 -0.68 14.53
CA TYR A 198 37.64 -0.63 15.03
C TYR A 198 37.70 -1.08 16.49
N GLY A 199 38.71 -1.86 16.83
CA GLY A 199 38.78 -2.54 18.12
C GLY A 199 39.79 -3.67 18.15
N THR A 200 39.56 -4.63 19.04
CA THR A 200 40.30 -5.89 19.11
C THR A 200 39.47 -7.05 18.59
N GLU A 201 40.11 -8.18 18.32
CA GLU A 201 39.47 -9.46 17.99
C GLU A 201 38.24 -9.75 18.88
N GLY A 202 37.16 -10.21 18.25
CA GLY A 202 35.89 -10.54 18.90
C GLY A 202 34.98 -9.35 19.23
N GLN A 203 35.46 -8.11 19.10
CA GLN A 203 34.61 -6.93 19.25
C GLN A 203 33.74 -6.68 18.01
N TYR A 204 32.59 -6.04 18.18
CA TYR A 204 31.61 -5.89 17.10
C TYR A 204 30.79 -4.60 17.15
N GLY A 205 30.11 -4.32 16.03
CA GLY A 205 29.10 -3.27 15.86
C GLY A 205 27.91 -3.78 15.05
N TYR A 206 26.78 -3.09 15.16
CA TYR A 206 25.56 -3.38 14.42
C TYR A 206 25.21 -2.25 13.45
N PHE A 207 24.69 -2.60 12.28
CA PHE A 207 24.34 -1.66 11.22
C PHE A 207 23.04 -2.06 10.54
N ASP A 208 22.30 -1.06 10.09
CA ASP A 208 21.02 -1.23 9.40
C ASP A 208 20.65 0.03 8.59
N ASP A 209 19.62 -0.04 7.76
CA ASP A 209 19.01 1.09 7.04
C ASP A 209 20.02 1.96 6.25
N ILE A 210 21.04 1.36 5.64
CA ILE A 210 22.09 2.09 4.92
C ILE A 210 21.54 2.56 3.57
N ARG A 211 21.73 3.83 3.23
CA ARG A 211 21.16 4.44 2.02
C ARG A 211 22.10 5.44 1.39
N LEU A 212 22.06 5.49 0.07
CA LEU A 212 22.78 6.47 -0.74
C LEU A 212 21.80 7.16 -1.67
N TYR A 213 21.68 8.47 -1.54
CA TYR A 213 20.83 9.31 -2.41
C TYR A 213 21.67 10.30 -3.19
N GLU A 214 21.39 10.47 -4.49
CA GLU A 214 21.80 11.68 -5.21
C GLU A 214 20.92 12.83 -4.72
N ILE A 215 21.53 13.98 -4.44
CA ILE A 215 20.87 15.18 -3.92
C ILE A 215 21.33 16.42 -4.69
N THR A 216 20.62 17.52 -4.52
CA THR A 216 21.05 18.80 -5.10
C THR A 216 22.19 19.43 -4.29
N GLU A 217 22.96 20.34 -4.91
CA GLU A 217 23.97 21.14 -4.21
C GLU A 217 23.36 21.96 -3.06
N ALA A 218 22.18 22.54 -3.29
CA ALA A 218 21.48 23.34 -2.29
C ALA A 218 21.13 22.51 -1.05
N GLU A 219 20.71 21.26 -1.23
CA GLU A 219 20.42 20.36 -0.11
C GLU A 219 21.69 19.93 0.62
N ALA A 220 22.77 19.62 -0.11
CA ALA A 220 24.05 19.25 0.50
C ALA A 220 24.54 20.33 1.47
N LYS A 221 24.38 21.61 1.11
CA LYS A 221 24.76 22.76 1.97
C LYS A 221 23.94 22.86 3.26
N VAL A 222 22.70 22.39 3.28
CA VAL A 222 21.80 22.50 4.44
C VAL A 222 21.85 21.27 5.33
N ILE A 223 22.16 20.09 4.78
CA ILE A 223 22.22 18.81 5.52
C ILE A 223 23.17 18.87 6.71
N ASP A 224 24.32 19.55 6.59
CA ASP A 224 25.29 19.69 7.69
C ASP A 224 24.71 20.43 8.91
N SER A 225 23.64 21.21 8.73
CA SER A 225 22.94 21.93 9.80
C SER A 225 21.72 21.19 10.37
N MET A 226 21.30 20.09 9.74
CA MET A 226 20.14 19.31 10.17
C MET A 226 20.50 18.41 11.34
N THR A 227 19.52 18.09 12.20
CA THR A 227 19.68 17.04 13.22
C THR A 227 19.52 15.64 12.58
N PRO A 228 20.01 14.57 13.24
CA PRO A 228 19.79 13.21 12.77
C PRO A 228 18.31 12.87 12.53
N GLU A 229 17.41 13.37 13.38
CA GLU A 229 15.96 13.16 13.22
C GLU A 229 15.42 13.85 11.97
N GLN A 230 15.87 15.08 11.69
CA GLN A 230 15.47 15.80 10.47
C GLN A 230 16.00 15.11 9.22
N VAL A 231 17.21 14.54 9.26
CA VAL A 231 17.76 13.76 8.14
C VAL A 231 17.02 12.43 7.98
N ALA A 232 16.65 11.75 9.07
CA ALA A 232 15.84 10.53 9.01
C ALA A 232 14.45 10.79 8.41
N GLU A 233 13.80 11.88 8.80
CA GLU A 233 12.48 12.28 8.29
C GLU A 233 12.57 12.71 6.83
N LYS A 234 13.58 13.52 6.47
CA LYS A 234 13.73 13.99 5.09
C LYS A 234 14.25 12.88 4.19
N TYR A 235 15.21 12.05 4.59
CA TYR A 235 15.80 10.99 3.77
C TYR A 235 15.71 9.63 4.49
N PRO A 236 14.48 9.08 4.64
CA PRO A 236 14.27 7.77 5.24
C PRO A 236 14.93 6.68 4.38
N TYR A 237 15.14 5.48 4.94
CA TYR A 237 15.54 4.32 4.15
C TYR A 237 14.41 3.88 3.21
N VAL A 238 14.77 3.52 1.98
CA VAL A 238 13.89 2.83 1.04
C VAL A 238 14.67 1.73 0.33
N ASP A 239 13.97 0.65 -0.02
CA ASP A 239 14.54 -0.53 -0.69
C ASP A 239 15.07 -0.25 -2.10
N SER A 240 14.49 0.72 -2.82
CA SER A 240 14.89 1.06 -4.19
C SER A 240 14.26 2.39 -4.61
N MET A 241 13.41 2.39 -5.64
CA MET A 241 12.59 3.54 -6.03
C MET A 241 11.23 3.48 -5.34
N THR A 242 10.98 4.45 -4.48
CA THR A 242 9.74 4.55 -3.73
C THR A 242 9.13 5.94 -3.91
N ASN A 243 7.83 5.97 -4.15
CA ASN A 243 7.05 7.19 -4.25
C ASN A 243 6.23 7.43 -2.98
N VAL A 244 5.63 8.61 -2.88
CA VAL A 244 4.52 8.82 -1.94
C VAL A 244 3.41 7.90 -2.36
N LYS A 245 2.92 7.07 -1.43
CA LYS A 245 1.89 6.08 -1.73
C LYS A 245 0.88 6.04 -0.61
N ASN A 246 -0.37 6.15 -0.99
CA ASN A 246 -1.52 6.15 -0.12
C ASN A 246 -1.40 7.06 1.11
N PRO A 247 -1.21 8.38 0.96
CA PRO A 247 -1.05 9.30 2.07
C PRO A 247 -2.34 9.40 2.89
N TYR A 248 -2.19 9.64 4.19
CA TYR A 248 -3.32 9.86 5.08
C TYR A 248 -2.98 10.82 6.22
N ALA A 249 -4.03 11.40 6.79
CA ALA A 249 -4.02 12.04 8.10
C ALA A 249 -5.11 11.44 8.99
N ILE A 250 -4.76 11.06 10.22
CA ILE A 250 -5.71 10.73 11.28
C ILE A 250 -5.69 11.88 12.27
N VAL A 251 -6.85 12.49 12.50
CA VAL A 251 -7.01 13.54 13.49
C VAL A 251 -7.78 12.97 14.67
N THR A 252 -7.19 13.03 15.86
CA THR A 252 -7.82 12.64 17.12
C THR A 252 -7.91 13.86 18.03
N GLY A 253 -9.14 14.32 18.24
CA GLY A 253 -9.47 15.52 19.02
C GLY A 253 -10.28 15.22 20.27
N GLY A 254 -10.34 16.18 21.18
CA GLY A 254 -11.01 16.06 22.47
C GLY A 254 -10.36 14.99 23.35
N ASN A 255 -10.96 13.79 23.38
CA ASN A 255 -10.48 12.66 24.17
C ASN A 255 -9.59 11.74 23.34
N LEU A 256 -8.34 11.53 23.77
CA LEU A 256 -7.39 10.62 23.11
C LEU A 256 -7.68 9.14 23.43
N LEU A 257 -8.52 8.82 24.42
CA LEU A 257 -8.86 7.44 24.75
C LEU A 257 -10.02 6.94 23.89
N PRO A 258 -9.83 5.83 23.13
CA PRO A 258 -10.94 5.15 22.50
C PRO A 258 -11.77 4.41 23.56
N PRO A 259 -12.99 3.98 23.20
CA PRO A 259 -13.82 3.17 24.08
C PRO A 259 -13.17 1.83 24.46
N PHE A 260 -13.56 1.28 25.61
CA PHE A 260 -12.94 0.10 26.22
C PHE A 260 -13.00 -1.17 25.37
N TYR A 261 -13.91 -1.29 24.40
CA TYR A 261 -13.93 -2.44 23.49
C TYR A 261 -12.75 -2.46 22.50
N GLU A 262 -12.05 -1.33 22.33
CA GLU A 262 -10.80 -1.22 21.56
C GLU A 262 -9.55 -1.48 22.42
N TRP A 263 -9.72 -1.68 23.73
CA TRP A 263 -8.62 -1.96 24.65
C TRP A 263 -8.32 -3.46 24.68
N ARG A 264 -7.15 -3.82 25.19
CA ARG A 264 -6.87 -5.20 25.61
C ARG A 264 -7.58 -5.47 26.93
N VAL A 265 -8.82 -5.93 26.84
CA VAL A 265 -9.67 -6.24 27.99
C VAL A 265 -9.21 -7.53 28.66
N HIS A 266 -8.93 -7.47 29.96
CA HIS A 266 -8.58 -8.65 30.74
C HIS A 266 -9.78 -9.59 30.90
N SER A 267 -9.56 -10.89 31.03
CA SER A 267 -10.61 -11.91 31.22
C SER A 267 -11.46 -11.73 32.49
N VAL A 268 -11.06 -10.87 33.42
CA VAL A 268 -11.79 -10.57 34.66
C VAL A 268 -12.64 -9.31 34.53
N ALA A 269 -12.56 -8.63 33.39
CA ALA A 269 -13.28 -7.40 33.10
C ALA A 269 -14.29 -7.62 31.97
N ALA A 270 -15.36 -6.82 32.00
CA ALA A 270 -16.38 -6.78 30.99
C ALA A 270 -16.66 -5.32 30.60
N VAL A 271 -16.73 -5.05 29.31
CA VAL A 271 -17.15 -3.75 28.78
C VAL A 271 -18.67 -3.73 28.82
N VAL A 272 -19.25 -2.86 29.65
CA VAL A 272 -20.70 -2.76 29.83
C VAL A 272 -21.29 -1.69 28.91
N GLU A 273 -20.57 -0.60 28.72
CA GLU A 273 -20.85 0.47 27.76
C GLU A 273 -19.51 0.91 27.15
N PRO A 274 -19.48 1.65 26.01
CA PRO A 274 -18.24 2.07 25.36
C PRO A 274 -17.19 2.67 26.32
N TYR A 275 -17.61 3.50 27.28
CA TYR A 275 -16.73 4.14 28.27
C TYR A 275 -17.04 3.73 29.72
N THR A 276 -17.64 2.54 29.91
CA THR A 276 -17.88 1.93 31.23
C THR A 276 -17.30 0.52 31.29
N LEU A 277 -16.29 0.32 32.14
CA LEU A 277 -15.62 -0.97 32.37
C LEU A 277 -16.00 -1.52 33.75
N LEU A 278 -16.44 -2.77 33.81
CA LEU A 278 -16.65 -3.51 35.05
C LEU A 278 -15.54 -4.54 35.23
N SER A 279 -14.68 -4.35 36.23
CA SER A 279 -13.55 -5.23 36.54
C SER A 279 -13.79 -6.02 37.82
N ARG A 280 -13.60 -7.34 37.79
CA ARG A 280 -13.73 -8.25 38.94
C ARG A 280 -12.43 -9.02 39.21
N PRO A 281 -11.33 -8.32 39.52
CA PRO A 281 -10.05 -8.97 39.74
C PRO A 281 -10.12 -9.90 40.95
N THR A 282 -9.43 -11.04 40.85
CA THR A 282 -9.26 -12.02 41.93
C THR A 282 -7.94 -11.82 42.68
N MET A 283 -7.04 -11.01 42.15
CA MET A 283 -5.75 -10.63 42.73
C MET A 283 -5.28 -9.28 42.19
N SER A 284 -4.19 -8.76 42.73
CA SER A 284 -3.62 -7.48 42.30
C SER A 284 -3.14 -7.52 40.84
N ALA A 285 -3.09 -6.34 40.20
CA ALA A 285 -2.48 -6.10 38.89
C ALA A 285 -3.12 -6.84 37.68
N GLN A 286 -4.34 -7.35 37.81
CA GLN A 286 -5.11 -7.86 36.66
C GLN A 286 -5.73 -6.69 35.88
N ALA A 287 -4.99 -6.20 34.87
CA ALA A 287 -5.27 -4.93 34.22
C ALA A 287 -5.89 -5.06 32.81
N THR A 288 -6.81 -4.16 32.51
CA THR A 288 -7.23 -3.85 31.12
C THR A 288 -6.41 -2.66 30.63
N GLU A 289 -5.90 -2.71 29.40
CA GLU A 289 -4.86 -1.77 28.95
C GLU A 289 -4.99 -1.31 27.50
N ILE A 290 -4.41 -0.14 27.20
CA ILE A 290 -4.20 0.37 25.85
C ILE A 290 -2.87 1.08 25.72
N PHE A 291 -2.29 1.04 24.52
CA PHE A 291 -1.10 1.79 24.15
C PHE A 291 -1.47 2.89 23.15
N LEU A 292 -1.04 4.12 23.42
CA LEU A 292 -1.29 5.28 22.57
C LEU A 292 0.05 5.93 22.19
N PRO A 293 0.18 6.50 20.97
CA PRO A 293 1.36 7.27 20.60
C PRO A 293 1.44 8.58 21.42
N VAL A 294 2.66 9.03 21.69
CA VAL A 294 2.90 10.32 22.37
C VAL A 294 4.05 11.09 21.73
N ILE A 295 3.95 12.41 21.84
CA ILE A 295 5.03 13.33 21.50
C ILE A 295 5.88 13.61 22.73
N LYS A 296 7.18 13.31 22.64
CA LYS A 296 8.17 13.60 23.69
C LYS A 296 8.12 15.09 24.07
N GLY A 297 8.15 15.38 25.37
CA GLY A 297 8.10 16.75 25.89
C GLY A 297 6.72 17.42 25.90
N ALA A 298 5.67 16.81 25.33
CA ALA A 298 4.29 17.30 25.51
C ALA A 298 3.74 16.93 26.89
N VAL A 299 2.78 17.70 27.40
CA VAL A 299 2.10 17.45 28.68
C VAL A 299 0.77 16.77 28.41
N TYR A 300 0.44 15.74 29.18
CA TYR A 300 -0.81 14.99 29.07
C TYR A 300 -1.52 14.95 30.42
N THR A 301 -2.85 14.95 30.38
CA THR A 301 -3.72 14.86 31.56
C THR A 301 -4.74 13.72 31.41
N LEU A 302 -4.77 12.78 32.37
CA LEU A 302 -5.76 11.70 32.47
C LEU A 302 -6.69 12.00 33.63
N SER A 303 -7.99 11.86 33.42
CA SER A 303 -9.01 11.83 34.48
C SER A 303 -9.99 10.68 34.27
N TYR A 304 -10.56 10.15 35.35
CA TYR A 304 -11.56 9.07 35.28
C TYR A 304 -12.38 9.01 36.57
N GLU A 305 -13.46 8.24 36.54
CA GLU A 305 -14.30 7.94 37.70
C GLU A 305 -14.17 6.46 38.09
N THR A 306 -14.25 6.18 39.40
CA THR A 306 -14.27 4.81 39.94
C THR A 306 -15.13 4.75 41.20
N ASN A 307 -15.73 3.60 41.49
CA ASN A 307 -16.49 3.36 42.71
C ASN A 307 -15.60 3.20 43.96
N ASP A 308 -14.30 2.95 43.80
CA ASP A 308 -13.32 2.91 44.89
C ASP A 308 -11.91 3.29 44.40
N ALA A 309 -11.56 4.57 44.53
CA ALA A 309 -10.27 5.12 44.09
C ALA A 309 -9.07 4.64 44.94
N ASN A 310 -9.32 4.15 46.16
CA ASN A 310 -8.26 3.66 47.05
C ASN A 310 -7.79 2.26 46.65
N THR A 311 -8.60 1.51 45.92
CA THR A 311 -8.27 0.12 45.55
C THR A 311 -8.24 -0.09 44.04
N GLY A 312 -9.24 0.41 43.31
CA GLY A 312 -9.35 0.35 41.86
C GLY A 312 -8.99 1.68 41.22
N TYR A 313 -7.94 1.72 40.42
CA TYR A 313 -7.39 2.95 39.85
C TYR A 313 -7.00 2.77 38.39
N MET A 314 -6.95 3.89 37.67
CA MET A 314 -6.28 3.99 36.39
C MET A 314 -4.99 4.78 36.57
N ASN A 315 -3.93 4.34 35.90
CA ASN A 315 -2.67 5.06 35.83
C ASN A 315 -2.03 4.79 34.45
N TRP A 316 -0.86 5.38 34.20
CA TRP A 316 -0.14 5.17 32.95
C TRP A 316 1.35 4.93 33.15
N ALA A 317 1.97 4.35 32.15
CA ALA A 317 3.42 4.27 32.00
C ALA A 317 3.89 4.95 30.72
N TRP A 318 5.02 5.63 30.80
CA TRP A 318 5.77 6.08 29.64
C TRP A 318 6.58 4.90 29.08
N VAL A 319 6.54 4.71 27.77
CA VAL A 319 7.19 3.57 27.10
C VAL A 319 8.06 4.07 25.96
N ASP A 320 9.28 3.55 25.87
CA ASP A 320 10.21 3.88 24.78
C ASP A 320 10.00 3.00 23.53
N SER A 321 10.82 3.24 22.51
CA SER A 321 10.76 2.51 21.23
C SER A 321 11.11 1.03 21.37
N SER A 322 11.87 0.64 22.39
CA SER A 322 12.20 -0.76 22.69
C SER A 322 11.06 -1.50 23.41
N GLY A 323 10.05 -0.77 23.88
CA GLY A 323 8.97 -1.30 24.71
C GLY A 323 9.30 -1.29 26.20
N ALA A 324 10.44 -0.73 26.61
CA ALA A 324 10.78 -0.61 28.02
C ALA A 324 9.94 0.50 28.68
N THR A 325 9.50 0.23 29.90
CA THR A 325 8.82 1.22 30.73
C THR A 325 9.84 2.19 31.31
N LEU A 326 9.65 3.49 31.04
CA LEU A 326 10.51 4.57 31.53
C LEU A 326 10.10 5.00 32.95
N SER A 327 8.80 5.16 33.20
CA SER A 327 8.25 5.50 34.50
C SER A 327 6.74 5.27 34.54
N TRP A 328 6.18 5.23 35.76
CA TRP A 328 4.75 5.11 36.05
C TRP A 328 4.23 6.37 36.75
N THR A 329 2.99 6.75 36.47
CA THR A 329 2.29 7.66 37.39
C THR A 329 1.97 6.97 38.71
N PRO A 330 1.90 7.73 39.83
CA PRO A 330 1.50 7.19 41.12
C PRO A 330 0.12 6.50 41.03
N PRO A 331 -0.14 5.40 41.76
CA PRO A 331 -1.48 4.82 41.82
C PRO A 331 -2.44 5.69 42.65
N HIS A 332 -3.74 5.37 42.62
CA HIS A 332 -4.77 5.95 43.50
C HIS A 332 -5.02 7.45 43.36
N LYS A 333 -4.74 8.03 42.19
CA LYS A 333 -5.20 9.38 41.85
C LYS A 333 -6.24 9.31 40.75
N LEU A 334 -7.27 10.15 40.87
CA LEU A 334 -8.32 10.29 39.85
C LEU A 334 -7.88 11.19 38.69
N VAL A 335 -6.84 12.01 38.91
CA VAL A 335 -6.26 12.90 37.90
C VAL A 335 -4.74 12.77 37.90
N HIS A 336 -4.17 12.60 36.72
CA HIS A 336 -2.73 12.60 36.46
C HIS A 336 -2.40 13.67 35.45
N THR A 337 -1.34 14.43 35.68
CA THR A 337 -0.80 15.41 34.72
C THR A 337 0.71 15.31 34.72
N GLU A 338 1.30 14.86 33.62
CA GLU A 338 2.75 14.73 33.51
C GLU A 338 3.25 15.09 32.11
N LYS A 339 4.52 15.51 32.06
CA LYS A 339 5.24 15.77 30.82
C LYS A 339 5.88 14.47 30.33
N ALA A 340 5.68 14.14 29.06
CA ALA A 340 6.33 13.01 28.42
C ALA A 340 7.86 13.14 28.52
N PRO A 341 8.58 12.18 29.12
CA PRO A 341 10.03 12.26 29.29
C PRO A 341 10.75 12.15 27.94
N PRO A 342 12.06 12.48 27.89
CA PRO A 342 12.89 12.16 26.73
C PRO A 342 12.76 10.67 26.38
N ASN A 343 12.73 10.35 25.08
CA ASN A 343 12.60 9.00 24.51
C ASN A 343 11.23 8.32 24.68
N ALA A 344 10.25 8.93 25.33
CA ALA A 344 8.89 8.40 25.31
C ALA A 344 8.30 8.47 23.90
N VAL A 345 7.79 7.34 23.41
CA VAL A 345 7.09 7.23 22.12
C VAL A 345 5.67 6.69 22.28
N ARG A 346 5.37 6.01 23.40
CA ARG A 346 4.03 5.52 23.73
C ARG A 346 3.66 5.79 25.19
N LEU A 347 2.37 5.90 25.43
CA LEU A 347 1.71 5.87 26.73
C LEU A 347 0.97 4.54 26.87
N ARG A 348 1.23 3.80 27.94
CA ARG A 348 0.43 2.61 28.31
C ARG A 348 -0.54 3.02 29.41
N VAL A 349 -1.82 3.15 29.10
CA VAL A 349 -2.87 3.44 30.08
C VAL A 349 -3.47 2.12 30.56
N ILE A 350 -3.63 1.96 31.87
CA ILE A 350 -4.20 0.74 32.46
C ILE A 350 -5.33 1.08 33.44
N ALA A 351 -6.33 0.21 33.51
CA ALA A 351 -7.33 0.15 34.56
C ALA A 351 -7.11 -1.13 35.38
N THR A 352 -6.83 -0.99 36.68
CA THR A 352 -6.32 -2.09 37.52
C THR A 352 -6.72 -1.92 38.99
N SER A 353 -6.32 -2.88 39.83
CA SER A 353 -6.51 -2.81 41.29
C SER A 353 -5.30 -3.37 42.06
N ILE A 354 -5.18 -2.97 43.32
CA ILE A 354 -4.20 -3.57 44.26
C ILE A 354 -4.72 -4.82 44.99
N ASN A 355 -6.03 -5.09 44.96
CA ASN A 355 -6.66 -6.22 45.64
C ASN A 355 -7.80 -6.82 44.80
N ALA A 356 -8.24 -8.01 45.21
CA ALA A 356 -9.47 -8.60 44.69
C ALA A 356 -10.69 -7.72 45.03
N GLY A 357 -11.69 -7.68 44.15
CA GLY A 357 -12.88 -6.87 44.38
C GLY A 357 -13.75 -6.71 43.14
N THR A 358 -14.68 -5.76 43.18
CA THR A 358 -15.47 -5.35 42.01
C THR A 358 -15.35 -3.84 41.86
N PHE A 359 -14.76 -3.43 40.74
CA PHE A 359 -14.46 -2.04 40.43
C PHE A 359 -15.14 -1.65 39.13
N THR A 360 -15.71 -0.44 39.09
CA THR A 360 -16.28 0.13 37.87
C THR A 360 -15.49 1.37 37.51
N PHE A 361 -14.98 1.44 36.28
CA PHE A 361 -14.31 2.62 35.75
C PHE A 361 -15.20 3.29 34.71
N ARG A 362 -15.37 4.61 34.81
CA ARG A 362 -16.26 5.38 33.94
C ARG A 362 -15.58 6.63 33.41
N SER A 363 -16.06 7.06 32.25
CA SER A 363 -15.78 8.36 31.66
C SER A 363 -14.28 8.73 31.64
N PRO A 364 -13.36 7.83 31.24
CA PRO A 364 -11.95 8.17 31.22
C PRO A 364 -11.67 9.18 30.10
N VAL A 365 -10.87 10.20 30.41
CA VAL A 365 -10.48 11.29 29.51
C VAL A 365 -8.97 11.42 29.53
N LEU A 366 -8.34 11.37 28.36
CA LEU A 366 -6.94 11.74 28.18
C LEU A 366 -6.84 12.89 27.21
N THR A 367 -6.23 14.01 27.62
CA THR A 367 -6.06 15.21 26.80
C THR A 367 -4.61 15.67 26.79
N ILE A 368 -4.23 16.41 25.76
CA ILE A 368 -2.98 17.19 25.75
C ILE A 368 -3.22 18.48 26.56
N GLY A 369 -2.26 18.85 27.39
CA GLY A 369 -2.35 20.02 28.27
C GLY A 369 -2.39 19.66 29.75
N THR A 370 -2.49 20.69 30.59
CA THR A 370 -2.36 20.59 32.06
C THR A 370 -3.68 20.37 32.78
N ASP A 371 -4.79 20.79 32.18
CA ASP A 371 -6.08 20.85 32.87
C ASP A 371 -6.96 19.65 32.50
N PRO A 372 -7.60 18.98 33.48
CA PRO A 372 -8.57 17.94 33.18
C PRO A 372 -9.78 18.54 32.46
N LYS A 373 -10.34 17.81 31.49
CA LYS A 373 -11.49 18.23 30.70
C LYS A 373 -12.74 17.40 31.06
N PRO A 374 -13.96 17.96 30.91
CA PRO A 374 -15.19 17.18 31.00
C PRO A 374 -15.18 16.00 30.02
N PHE A 375 -15.89 14.93 30.36
CA PHE A 375 -15.96 13.76 29.50
C PHE A 375 -16.67 14.07 28.18
N ALA A 376 -15.99 13.75 27.09
CA ALA A 376 -16.54 13.60 25.77
C ALA A 376 -15.99 12.30 25.14
N PRO A 377 -16.78 11.60 24.31
CA PRO A 377 -16.25 10.51 23.50
C PRO A 377 -15.09 10.99 22.61
N GLN A 378 -14.20 10.06 22.25
CA GLN A 378 -13.13 10.34 21.29
C GLN A 378 -13.74 10.78 19.95
N GLN A 379 -13.22 11.87 19.41
CA GLN A 379 -13.51 12.29 18.04
C GLN A 379 -12.29 11.96 17.18
N ARG A 380 -12.46 10.99 16.28
CA ARG A 380 -11.40 10.51 15.40
C ARG A 380 -11.88 10.53 13.96
N SER A 381 -11.16 11.25 13.11
CA SER A 381 -11.43 11.38 11.68
C SER A 381 -10.25 10.93 10.83
N LEU A 382 -10.52 10.57 9.57
CA LEU A 382 -9.55 10.08 8.61
C LEU A 382 -9.68 10.89 7.30
N LEU A 383 -8.55 11.37 6.82
CA LEU A 383 -8.36 11.83 5.44
C LEU A 383 -7.37 10.87 4.79
N ALA A 384 -7.74 10.22 3.70
CA ALA A 384 -6.90 9.21 3.07
C ALA A 384 -7.19 9.10 1.57
N PHE A 385 -6.15 8.83 0.79
CA PHE A 385 -6.25 8.67 -0.66
C PHE A 385 -5.46 7.45 -1.07
N GLU A 386 -6.06 6.49 -1.79
CA GLU A 386 -5.32 5.37 -2.37
C GLU A 386 -4.86 5.70 -3.78
N THR A 387 -3.64 6.23 -3.87
CA THR A 387 -2.95 6.50 -5.12
C THR A 387 -1.45 6.69 -4.85
N GLU A 388 -0.65 6.76 -5.91
CA GLU A 388 0.79 6.98 -5.86
C GLU A 388 1.15 8.33 -6.50
N PHE A 389 2.08 9.06 -5.90
CA PHE A 389 2.51 10.38 -6.36
C PHE A 389 4.03 10.44 -6.48
N ALA A 390 4.51 10.59 -7.70
CA ALA A 390 5.91 10.73 -8.02
C ALA A 390 6.35 12.20 -8.05
N ALA A 391 7.67 12.40 -8.05
CA ALA A 391 8.31 13.64 -8.48
C ALA A 391 9.68 13.30 -9.07
N HIS A 392 10.39 14.29 -9.59
CA HIS A 392 11.78 14.10 -9.94
C HIS A 392 12.59 13.71 -8.68
N PRO A 393 13.32 12.58 -8.67
CA PRO A 393 13.85 11.99 -7.44
C PRO A 393 15.01 12.77 -6.80
N ILE A 394 15.60 13.72 -7.53
CA ILE A 394 16.77 14.49 -7.06
C ILE A 394 16.35 15.88 -6.56
N ASP A 395 15.56 16.62 -7.33
CA ASP A 395 15.23 18.02 -7.06
C ASP A 395 13.74 18.26 -6.71
N GLY A 396 12.91 17.21 -6.75
CA GLY A 396 11.48 17.30 -6.47
C GLY A 396 10.67 18.05 -7.52
N SER A 397 11.26 18.39 -8.68
CA SER A 397 10.56 19.07 -9.77
C SER A 397 9.49 18.18 -10.42
N ASN A 398 8.52 18.81 -11.09
CA ASN A 398 7.38 18.14 -11.73
C ASN A 398 6.66 17.13 -10.81
N PRO A 399 6.25 17.52 -9.59
CA PRO A 399 5.55 16.59 -8.72
C PRO A 399 4.15 16.29 -9.26
N ASP A 400 3.74 15.02 -9.18
CA ASP A 400 2.33 14.68 -9.24
C ASP A 400 1.64 15.43 -8.10
N THR A 401 0.48 16.04 -8.37
CA THR A 401 -0.20 16.89 -7.39
C THR A 401 -1.64 16.47 -7.25
N LEU A 402 -2.05 16.12 -6.03
CA LEU A 402 -3.46 15.90 -5.71
C LEU A 402 -4.16 17.25 -5.52
N PHE A 403 -5.34 17.38 -6.11
CA PHE A 403 -6.20 18.55 -6.01
C PHE A 403 -7.68 18.15 -6.10
N PHE A 404 -8.59 19.07 -5.75
CA PHE A 404 -10.02 18.88 -5.91
C PHE A 404 -10.53 19.56 -7.18
N GLY A 405 -11.35 18.85 -7.95
CA GLY A 405 -12.03 19.40 -9.12
C GLY A 405 -13.20 20.31 -8.73
N ASP A 406 -13.73 21.04 -9.72
CA ASP A 406 -14.93 21.89 -9.54
C ASP A 406 -16.19 21.10 -9.15
N ASP A 407 -16.14 19.78 -9.31
CA ASP A 407 -17.15 18.79 -8.92
C ASP A 407 -17.02 18.31 -7.46
N GLY A 408 -16.00 18.76 -6.73
CA GLY A 408 -15.76 18.36 -5.35
C GLY A 408 -15.09 16.99 -5.21
N LEU A 409 -14.56 16.40 -6.28
CA LEU A 409 -13.88 15.10 -6.25
C LEU A 409 -12.35 15.23 -6.29
N PRO A 410 -11.61 14.28 -5.69
CA PRO A 410 -10.15 14.27 -5.72
C PRO A 410 -9.59 13.77 -7.06
N TYR A 411 -8.63 14.51 -7.60
CA TYR A 411 -7.88 14.20 -8.82
C TYR A 411 -6.38 14.31 -8.59
N VAL A 412 -5.61 13.65 -9.46
CA VAL A 412 -4.15 13.78 -9.53
C VAL A 412 -3.78 14.39 -10.87
N LEU A 413 -3.04 15.49 -10.84
CA LEU A 413 -2.31 15.97 -12.01
C LEU A 413 -1.04 15.13 -12.13
N GLU A 414 -1.10 14.08 -12.96
CA GLU A 414 -0.04 13.09 -13.14
C GLU A 414 0.98 13.59 -14.18
N GLN A 415 2.17 13.95 -13.69
CA GLN A 415 3.35 14.32 -14.46
C GLN A 415 4.16 13.09 -14.85
N TRP A 416 4.13 12.03 -14.04
CA TRP A 416 4.95 10.84 -14.23
C TRP A 416 4.12 9.61 -14.57
N GLY A 417 4.47 8.93 -15.65
CA GLY A 417 3.86 7.64 -16.01
C GLY A 417 4.68 6.46 -15.51
N VAL A 418 4.02 5.31 -15.37
CA VAL A 418 4.65 4.01 -15.10
C VAL A 418 4.43 3.07 -16.27
N PHE A 419 5.49 2.42 -16.73
CA PHE A 419 5.43 1.41 -17.78
C PHE A 419 5.34 0.00 -17.17
N SER A 420 4.28 -0.72 -17.52
CA SER A 420 4.08 -2.11 -17.09
C SER A 420 4.84 -3.10 -17.99
N PHE A 421 5.59 -3.99 -17.34
CA PHE A 421 6.27 -5.15 -17.93
C PHE A 421 5.38 -6.41 -17.91
N GLU A 422 4.07 -6.27 -17.74
CA GLU A 422 3.14 -7.41 -17.68
C GLU A 422 2.54 -7.77 -19.05
N LYS A 423 1.21 -7.92 -19.13
CA LYS A 423 0.47 -8.39 -20.31
C LYS A 423 0.46 -7.33 -21.43
N GLY A 424 0.34 -7.78 -22.68
CA GLY A 424 0.20 -6.91 -23.85
C GLY A 424 1.51 -6.40 -24.47
N LYS A 425 2.67 -6.83 -23.96
CA LYS A 425 3.99 -6.55 -24.54
C LYS A 425 4.47 -7.71 -25.40
N SER A 426 5.28 -7.41 -26.42
CA SER A 426 6.01 -8.41 -27.19
C SER A 426 7.44 -8.50 -26.69
N TYR A 427 7.95 -9.71 -26.52
CA TYR A 427 9.28 -9.95 -25.96
C TYR A 427 10.16 -10.62 -27.01
N GLY A 428 11.32 -10.01 -27.29
CA GLY A 428 12.26 -10.48 -28.30
C GLY A 428 13.68 -10.55 -27.76
N PHE A 429 14.41 -11.58 -28.17
CA PHE A 429 15.85 -11.66 -27.99
C PHE A 429 16.54 -10.80 -29.06
N TYR A 430 17.59 -10.06 -28.67
CA TYR A 430 18.40 -9.28 -29.62
C TYR A 430 19.81 -9.83 -29.77
N LYS A 431 20.54 -9.97 -28.66
CA LYS A 431 21.97 -10.32 -28.71
C LYS A 431 22.42 -11.03 -27.43
N SER A 432 23.38 -11.95 -27.58
CA SER A 432 24.14 -12.54 -26.49
C SER A 432 25.46 -11.80 -26.32
N SER A 433 25.84 -11.51 -25.07
CA SER A 433 27.12 -10.90 -24.70
C SER A 433 27.75 -11.67 -23.54
N THR A 434 29.01 -11.37 -23.20
CA THR A 434 29.72 -12.06 -22.12
C THR A 434 29.02 -11.85 -20.79
N GLY A 435 28.39 -12.90 -20.26
CA GLY A 435 27.72 -12.89 -18.94
C GLY A 435 26.26 -12.41 -18.93
N PHE A 436 25.71 -11.92 -20.04
CA PHE A 436 24.35 -11.37 -20.10
C PHE A 436 23.71 -11.44 -21.50
N LYS A 437 22.40 -11.16 -21.57
CA LYS A 437 21.61 -11.08 -22.80
C LYS A 437 21.01 -9.69 -22.96
N CYS A 438 20.93 -9.20 -24.19
CA CYS A 438 20.16 -8.00 -24.54
C CYS A 438 18.79 -8.43 -25.10
N LEU A 439 17.75 -7.83 -24.55
CA LEU A 439 16.36 -8.08 -24.90
C LEU A 439 15.72 -6.84 -25.52
N LEU A 440 14.69 -7.03 -26.32
CA LEU A 440 13.84 -5.99 -26.88
C LEU A 440 12.39 -6.24 -26.45
N ILE A 441 11.77 -5.22 -25.86
CA ILE A 441 10.39 -5.26 -25.41
C ILE A 441 9.58 -4.35 -26.32
N GLY A 442 8.75 -4.93 -27.20
CA GLY A 442 7.88 -4.25 -28.13
C GLY A 442 6.46 -4.02 -27.60
N GLY A 443 5.69 -3.18 -28.31
CA GLY A 443 4.50 -2.52 -27.74
C GLY A 443 4.91 -1.53 -26.64
N GLY A 444 6.12 -0.99 -26.76
CA GLY A 444 6.96 -0.61 -25.65
C GLY A 444 7.87 0.55 -25.99
N LEU A 445 7.29 1.74 -26.09
CA LEU A 445 7.64 2.89 -25.28
C LEU A 445 6.36 3.73 -25.17
N PRO A 446 6.10 4.42 -24.04
CA PRO A 446 4.93 5.29 -23.95
C PRO A 446 4.97 6.40 -25.01
N ASP A 447 3.87 6.60 -25.73
CA ASP A 447 3.76 7.62 -26.79
C ASP A 447 3.77 9.04 -26.21
N ASP A 448 3.32 9.18 -24.98
CA ASP A 448 3.23 10.41 -24.21
C ASP A 448 4.51 10.72 -23.41
N ARG A 449 5.60 9.98 -23.55
CA ARG A 449 6.85 10.23 -22.81
C ARG A 449 7.56 11.50 -23.27
N ASN A 450 8.22 12.19 -22.34
CA ASN A 450 9.20 13.21 -22.67
C ASN A 450 10.50 12.54 -23.13
N LYS A 451 10.91 12.80 -24.39
CA LYS A 451 12.10 12.19 -25.00
C LYS A 451 13.41 12.82 -24.53
N ASP A 452 13.36 14.02 -23.94
CA ASP A 452 14.54 14.75 -23.46
C ASP A 452 14.91 14.36 -22.03
N VAL A 453 14.06 13.59 -21.35
CA VAL A 453 14.27 13.13 -19.98
C VAL A 453 14.30 11.60 -19.96
N TYR A 454 15.40 11.04 -19.45
CA TYR A 454 15.53 9.59 -19.30
C TYR A 454 14.61 9.06 -18.20
N PRO A 455 14.10 7.83 -18.33
CA PRO A 455 13.29 7.20 -17.29
C PRO A 455 14.19 6.64 -16.19
N TYR A 456 13.59 6.32 -15.05
CA TYR A 456 14.19 5.53 -14.00
C TYR A 456 13.69 4.10 -14.13
N VAL A 457 14.62 3.13 -14.22
CA VAL A 457 14.29 1.71 -14.40
C VAL A 457 14.85 0.90 -13.23
N CYS A 458 13.98 0.29 -12.44
CA CYS A 458 14.35 -0.61 -11.36
C CYS A 458 14.08 -2.06 -11.77
N LYS A 459 15.08 -2.91 -11.57
CA LYS A 459 15.01 -4.37 -11.69
C LYS A 459 14.26 -4.97 -10.51
N TYR A 460 13.89 -6.25 -10.63
CA TYR A 460 13.11 -6.96 -9.62
C TYR A 460 13.72 -7.02 -8.22
N ASP A 461 15.04 -6.95 -8.12
CA ASP A 461 15.82 -6.99 -6.87
C ASP A 461 16.05 -5.59 -6.27
N GLY A 462 15.52 -4.54 -6.91
CA GLY A 462 15.70 -3.15 -6.51
C GLY A 462 16.88 -2.44 -7.16
N THR A 463 17.68 -3.13 -7.97
CA THR A 463 18.82 -2.52 -8.69
C THR A 463 18.33 -1.47 -9.69
N LEU A 464 18.90 -0.27 -9.65
CA LEU A 464 18.64 0.77 -10.64
C LEU A 464 19.49 0.52 -11.90
N LEU A 465 18.84 0.38 -13.05
CA LEU A 465 19.53 0.22 -14.32
C LEU A 465 20.03 1.56 -14.84
N LYS A 466 21.23 1.54 -15.43
CA LYS A 466 21.85 2.72 -16.02
C LYS A 466 21.32 2.98 -17.43
N ALA A 467 21.17 4.26 -17.78
CA ALA A 467 20.91 4.64 -19.16
C ALA A 467 22.19 4.40 -19.98
N GLY A 468 22.11 3.58 -21.03
CA GLY A 468 23.27 3.23 -21.83
C GLY A 468 22.97 2.44 -23.10
N ALA A 469 23.85 1.49 -23.39
CA ALA A 469 23.83 0.60 -24.52
C ALA A 469 23.77 -0.87 -24.03
N PRO A 470 22.57 -1.42 -23.77
CA PRO A 470 22.39 -2.76 -23.19
C PRO A 470 22.89 -3.92 -24.05
N SER A 471 23.33 -3.65 -25.28
CA SER A 471 24.01 -4.63 -26.13
C SER A 471 25.52 -4.73 -25.89
N LEU A 472 26.08 -3.83 -25.08
CA LEU A 472 27.50 -3.69 -24.77
C LEU A 472 27.79 -3.94 -23.28
N GLU A 473 26.93 -3.45 -22.39
CA GLU A 473 27.12 -3.56 -20.94
C GLU A 473 25.89 -4.17 -20.22
N PRO A 474 26.09 -4.90 -19.11
CA PRO A 474 25.01 -5.40 -18.27
C PRO A 474 24.38 -4.27 -17.43
N GLU A 475 23.19 -4.53 -16.88
CA GLU A 475 22.47 -3.61 -15.99
C GLU A 475 22.14 -2.24 -16.61
N GLU A 476 21.83 -2.24 -17.91
CA GLU A 476 21.52 -1.05 -18.68
C GLU A 476 20.17 -1.15 -19.39
N PHE A 477 19.59 0.01 -19.69
CA PHE A 477 18.52 0.17 -20.65
C PHE A 477 18.95 1.11 -21.79
N SER A 478 18.32 0.98 -22.95
CA SER A 478 18.76 1.66 -24.17
C SER A 478 18.35 3.14 -24.22
N ILE A 479 19.35 4.03 -24.29
CA ILE A 479 19.16 5.48 -24.55
C ILE A 479 18.57 5.72 -25.93
N ILE A 480 19.14 5.13 -26.98
CA ILE A 480 18.74 5.39 -28.38
C ILE A 480 17.29 4.95 -28.59
N ASN A 481 16.91 3.79 -28.07
CA ASN A 481 15.53 3.35 -28.15
C ASN A 481 14.62 4.33 -27.42
N TRP A 482 15.01 4.81 -26.22
CA TRP A 482 14.23 5.81 -25.48
C TRP A 482 14.00 7.11 -26.25
N THR A 483 15.06 7.72 -26.76
CA THR A 483 15.04 9.06 -27.38
C THR A 483 14.60 9.05 -28.84
N ALA A 484 15.07 8.07 -29.63
CA ALA A 484 14.93 8.03 -31.08
C ALA A 484 14.13 6.82 -31.60
N GLY A 485 13.61 5.96 -30.72
CA GLY A 485 12.88 4.75 -31.10
C GLY A 485 11.59 5.05 -31.86
N ASN A 486 11.66 4.97 -33.19
CA ASN A 486 10.50 5.01 -34.09
C ASN A 486 9.70 3.70 -34.12
N ASP A 487 10.25 2.61 -33.56
CA ASP A 487 9.69 1.25 -33.61
C ASP A 487 8.98 0.82 -32.31
N GLY A 488 8.90 1.70 -31.30
CA GLY A 488 8.21 1.43 -30.03
C GLY A 488 8.76 0.21 -29.29
N LYS A 489 10.09 0.07 -29.20
CA LYS A 489 10.76 -1.00 -28.45
C LYS A 489 11.69 -0.43 -27.39
N LEU A 490 11.79 -1.08 -26.24
CA LEU A 490 12.77 -0.79 -25.19
C LEU A 490 13.84 -1.88 -25.16
N GLY A 491 15.11 -1.48 -25.18
CA GLY A 491 16.24 -2.41 -25.02
C GLY A 491 16.66 -2.50 -23.57
N ILE A 492 16.87 -3.72 -23.03
CA ILE A 492 17.31 -3.96 -21.65
C ILE A 492 18.32 -5.11 -21.62
N SER A 493 19.38 -4.99 -20.83
CA SER A 493 20.30 -6.10 -20.53
C SER A 493 19.87 -6.88 -19.29
N VAL A 494 20.02 -8.20 -19.36
CA VAL A 494 19.65 -9.16 -18.30
C VAL A 494 20.81 -10.13 -18.08
N ILE A 495 21.30 -10.22 -16.84
CA ILE A 495 22.45 -11.07 -16.50
C ILE A 495 22.05 -12.55 -16.59
N ASN A 496 22.98 -13.40 -17.04
CA ASN A 496 22.76 -14.85 -17.19
C ASN A 496 22.44 -15.53 -15.85
N THR A 497 23.05 -15.09 -14.75
CA THR A 497 22.80 -15.63 -13.40
C THR A 497 21.38 -15.34 -12.91
N ASP A 498 20.83 -14.18 -13.27
CA ASP A 498 19.46 -13.79 -12.91
C ASP A 498 18.42 -14.60 -13.69
N SER A 499 18.61 -14.65 -15.01
CA SER A 499 17.66 -15.30 -15.93
C SER A 499 17.77 -16.81 -15.95
N GLY A 500 18.96 -17.35 -15.63
CA GLY A 500 19.30 -18.75 -15.80
C GLY A 500 19.57 -19.15 -17.26
N TRP A 501 19.72 -18.18 -18.18
CA TRP A 501 20.07 -18.44 -19.57
C TRP A 501 21.59 -18.48 -19.78
N GLY A 502 22.09 -19.58 -20.31
CA GLY A 502 23.51 -19.76 -20.61
C GLY A 502 24.00 -18.94 -21.80
N PRO A 503 25.32 -18.75 -21.95
CA PRO A 503 25.92 -17.94 -23.01
C PRO A 503 25.54 -18.40 -24.42
N ASP A 504 25.35 -19.70 -24.64
CA ASP A 504 25.01 -20.31 -25.94
C ASP A 504 23.50 -20.53 -26.12
N TYR A 505 22.71 -20.29 -25.08
CA TYR A 505 21.25 -20.43 -25.13
C TYR A 505 20.58 -19.16 -25.67
N THR A 506 19.59 -19.34 -26.54
CA THR A 506 18.73 -18.26 -27.06
C THR A 506 17.31 -18.44 -26.50
N PRO A 507 16.85 -17.56 -25.59
CA PRO A 507 15.52 -17.67 -25.00
C PRO A 507 14.41 -17.29 -25.98
N THR A 508 13.26 -17.93 -25.83
CA THR A 508 12.02 -17.60 -26.57
C THR A 508 11.33 -16.37 -25.97
N GLY A 509 10.40 -15.75 -26.71
CA GLY A 509 9.61 -14.63 -26.20
C GLY A 509 8.81 -14.97 -24.94
N ASP A 510 8.25 -16.18 -24.87
CA ASP A 510 7.49 -16.64 -23.68
C ASP A 510 8.41 -16.86 -22.47
N GLU A 511 9.63 -17.38 -22.69
CA GLU A 511 10.63 -17.51 -21.61
C GLU A 511 11.10 -16.16 -21.10
N ILE A 512 11.30 -15.18 -22.00
CA ILE A 512 11.62 -13.80 -21.61
C ILE A 512 10.49 -13.19 -20.79
N LYS A 513 9.24 -13.35 -21.23
CA LYS A 513 8.07 -12.89 -20.49
C LYS A 513 8.00 -13.53 -19.11
N ALA A 514 8.24 -14.84 -19.01
CA ALA A 514 8.27 -15.54 -17.73
C ALA A 514 9.30 -14.92 -16.77
N TYR A 515 10.47 -14.49 -17.25
CA TYR A 515 11.46 -13.79 -16.43
C TYR A 515 10.94 -12.48 -15.83
N PHE A 516 10.32 -11.62 -16.63
CA PHE A 516 9.71 -10.38 -16.12
C PHE A 516 8.53 -10.64 -15.18
N LEU A 517 7.89 -11.81 -15.27
CA LEU A 517 6.83 -12.28 -14.35
C LEU A 517 7.39 -12.99 -13.10
N GLY A 518 8.71 -13.08 -12.94
CA GLY A 518 9.36 -13.58 -11.74
C GLY A 518 9.91 -15.01 -11.81
N TRP A 519 10.11 -15.55 -13.01
CA TRP A 519 10.57 -16.92 -13.21
C TRP A 519 11.98 -17.00 -13.80
N ARG A 520 12.83 -17.81 -13.19
CA ARG A 520 14.18 -18.11 -13.67
C ARG A 520 14.24 -19.50 -14.30
N LEU A 521 14.99 -19.65 -15.39
CA LEU A 521 15.22 -20.95 -16.01
C LEU A 521 16.29 -21.75 -15.25
N SER A 522 16.12 -23.06 -15.12
CA SER A 522 17.10 -23.97 -14.54
C SER A 522 16.99 -25.36 -15.19
N VAL A 523 17.74 -26.33 -14.67
CA VAL A 523 17.81 -27.71 -15.17
C VAL A 523 17.18 -28.65 -14.14
N LEU A 524 16.27 -29.52 -14.60
CA LEU A 524 15.63 -30.53 -13.76
C LEU A 524 16.68 -31.43 -13.07
N GLY A 525 16.48 -31.72 -11.79
CA GLY A 525 17.39 -32.58 -11.03
C GLY A 525 18.76 -31.97 -10.72
N GLN A 526 18.98 -30.70 -11.03
CA GLN A 526 20.17 -29.93 -10.66
C GLN A 526 19.86 -28.91 -9.56
N PRO A 527 20.89 -28.29 -8.94
CA PRO A 527 20.70 -27.14 -8.06
C PRO A 527 20.00 -25.98 -8.76
N ARG A 528 19.27 -25.17 -7.99
CA ARG A 528 18.42 -24.07 -8.50
C ARG A 528 19.20 -23.08 -9.36
N GLU A 529 20.40 -22.74 -8.92
CA GLU A 529 21.33 -21.79 -9.52
C GLU A 529 21.93 -22.26 -10.85
N THR A 530 21.75 -23.54 -11.21
CA THR A 530 22.24 -24.08 -12.47
C THR A 530 21.69 -23.28 -13.64
N ILE A 531 22.60 -22.85 -14.52
CA ILE A 531 22.28 -22.09 -15.72
C ILE A 531 22.01 -23.09 -16.86
N TYR A 532 20.90 -22.90 -17.57
CA TYR A 532 20.54 -23.72 -18.71
C TYR A 532 21.28 -23.25 -19.97
N ASN A 533 22.19 -24.07 -20.50
CA ASN A 533 22.95 -23.78 -21.72
C ASN A 533 22.63 -24.75 -22.88
N GLY A 534 21.37 -25.21 -22.98
CA GLY A 534 20.90 -26.07 -24.08
C GLY A 534 20.95 -27.58 -23.83
N ALA A 535 21.30 -28.03 -22.61
CA ALA A 535 21.33 -29.44 -22.22
C ALA A 535 20.52 -29.69 -20.94
N GLY A 536 19.92 -30.89 -20.84
CA GLY A 536 19.02 -31.26 -19.75
C GLY A 536 17.57 -30.82 -19.98
N GLU A 537 16.70 -31.16 -19.03
CA GLU A 537 15.28 -30.78 -19.07
C GLU A 537 15.07 -29.43 -18.39
N LYS A 538 14.29 -28.54 -19.02
CA LYS A 538 14.03 -27.18 -18.54
C LYS A 538 13.04 -27.17 -17.40
N VAL A 539 13.30 -26.34 -16.40
CA VAL A 539 12.36 -26.03 -15.31
C VAL A 539 12.39 -24.54 -14.97
N TRP A 540 11.26 -24.01 -14.54
CA TRP A 540 11.11 -22.62 -14.11
C TRP A 540 10.93 -22.55 -12.61
N ILE A 541 11.85 -21.84 -11.96
CA ILE A 541 11.86 -21.60 -10.52
C ILE A 541 11.49 -20.15 -10.24
N ARG A 542 10.83 -19.91 -9.11
CA ARG A 542 10.49 -18.54 -8.71
C ARG A 542 11.74 -17.79 -8.24
N LEU A 543 11.90 -16.53 -8.65
CA LEU A 543 13.03 -15.69 -8.26
C LEU A 543 13.07 -15.41 -6.74
N ASP A 544 11.92 -15.36 -6.07
CA ASP A 544 11.81 -15.17 -4.61
C ASP A 544 12.23 -16.39 -3.76
N ARG A 545 12.79 -17.41 -4.40
CA ARG A 545 13.26 -18.66 -3.75
C ARG A 545 14.75 -18.91 -4.00
N MET A 546 15.48 -17.91 -4.51
CA MET A 546 16.90 -18.05 -4.85
C MET A 546 17.85 -17.87 -3.66
N ASP A 547 17.39 -17.28 -2.55
CA ASP A 547 18.22 -16.84 -1.42
C ASP A 547 18.15 -17.74 -0.16
N LYS A 548 17.13 -18.58 -0.04
CA LYS A 548 16.92 -19.37 1.19
C LYS A 548 17.92 -20.52 1.20
N ASN A 549 18.89 -20.44 2.13
CA ASN A 549 20.00 -21.34 2.49
C ASN A 549 19.66 -22.84 2.72
N LYS A 550 18.70 -23.39 2.00
CA LYS A 550 18.39 -24.80 1.84
C LYS A 550 18.09 -24.97 0.35
N HIS A 551 19.11 -25.28 -0.44
CA HIS A 551 18.94 -25.59 -1.86
C HIS A 551 18.77 -27.10 -2.02
N PRO A 552 17.57 -27.69 -1.80
CA PRO A 552 17.37 -29.08 -2.20
C PRO A 552 17.56 -29.16 -3.71
N THR A 553 18.26 -30.19 -4.17
CA THR A 553 18.18 -30.65 -5.56
C THR A 553 16.72 -30.66 -5.98
N LEU A 554 16.39 -30.18 -7.17
CA LEU A 554 15.02 -30.14 -7.68
C LEU A 554 14.46 -31.56 -7.85
N THR A 555 13.95 -32.15 -6.77
CA THR A 555 13.26 -33.45 -6.71
C THR A 555 11.77 -33.22 -6.43
N SER A 556 10.91 -34.06 -7.02
CA SER A 556 9.46 -33.92 -7.16
C SER A 556 8.71 -33.28 -5.98
N GLY A 557 7.92 -32.24 -6.29
CA GLY A 557 6.83 -31.71 -5.45
C GLY A 557 7.08 -30.30 -4.91
N VAL A 558 6.51 -29.30 -5.59
CA VAL A 558 6.18 -27.91 -5.14
C VAL A 558 7.13 -26.76 -5.56
N ASP A 559 8.34 -26.99 -6.07
CA ASP A 559 9.32 -25.88 -6.25
C ASP A 559 9.57 -25.35 -7.67
N TYR A 560 8.98 -25.95 -8.71
CA TYR A 560 9.24 -25.55 -10.10
C TYR A 560 8.10 -25.93 -11.04
N PHE A 561 8.08 -25.30 -12.21
CA PHE A 561 7.21 -25.65 -13.33
C PHE A 561 8.03 -26.32 -14.43
N THR A 562 7.46 -27.32 -15.11
CA THR A 562 8.06 -27.97 -16.29
C THR A 562 7.55 -27.38 -17.62
N THR A 563 6.62 -26.44 -17.54
CA THR A 563 6.11 -25.65 -18.67
C THR A 563 6.37 -24.18 -18.40
N VAL A 564 6.59 -23.39 -19.45
CA VAL A 564 6.81 -21.94 -19.34
C VAL A 564 5.64 -21.28 -18.62
N PRO A 565 5.83 -20.66 -17.44
CA PRO A 565 4.76 -19.97 -16.73
C PRO A 565 4.34 -18.69 -17.46
N ASN A 566 3.04 -18.39 -17.42
CA ASN A 566 2.45 -17.21 -18.06
C ASN A 566 1.74 -16.27 -17.06
N PHE A 567 1.98 -16.47 -15.77
CA PHE A 567 1.42 -15.71 -14.66
C PHE A 567 2.53 -15.17 -13.76
N GLN A 568 2.25 -14.05 -13.11
CA GLN A 568 3.19 -13.38 -12.22
C GLN A 568 3.32 -14.14 -10.90
N ILE A 569 4.52 -14.22 -10.36
CA ILE A 569 4.70 -14.65 -8.98
C ILE A 569 4.17 -13.58 -8.02
N ARG A 570 4.02 -13.95 -6.75
CA ARG A 570 3.61 -13.01 -5.74
C ARG A 570 4.74 -12.04 -5.40
N VAL A 571 4.42 -10.76 -5.24
CA VAL A 571 5.34 -9.74 -4.76
C VAL A 571 5.90 -10.12 -3.37
N SER A 572 7.21 -9.96 -3.19
CA SER A 572 7.93 -10.27 -1.95
C SER A 572 9.11 -9.31 -1.71
N GLU A 573 9.85 -9.51 -0.61
CA GLU A 573 11.08 -8.76 -0.31
C GLU A 573 12.21 -9.09 -1.28
N GLU A 574 12.21 -10.31 -1.81
CA GLU A 574 13.22 -10.81 -2.74
C GLU A 574 12.86 -10.50 -4.21
N TRP A 575 11.57 -10.30 -4.52
CA TRP A 575 11.10 -10.02 -5.88
C TRP A 575 9.98 -8.99 -5.93
N GLN A 576 10.21 -7.93 -6.70
CA GLN A 576 9.23 -6.94 -7.13
C GLN A 576 9.17 -6.96 -8.67
N PRO A 577 8.04 -6.57 -9.31
CA PRO A 577 8.03 -6.42 -10.76
C PRO A 577 9.05 -5.36 -11.20
N TYR A 578 9.59 -5.49 -12.41
CA TYR A 578 10.35 -4.40 -13.02
C TYR A 578 9.49 -3.15 -13.07
N ARG A 579 10.09 -2.00 -12.74
CA ARG A 579 9.42 -0.72 -12.70
C ARG A 579 10.16 0.27 -13.58
N LEU A 580 9.48 0.88 -14.53
CA LEU A 580 10.00 2.01 -15.30
C LEU A 580 9.08 3.20 -15.07
N GLN A 581 9.64 4.27 -14.51
CA GLN A 581 8.96 5.53 -14.26
C GLN A 581 9.53 6.61 -15.19
N TYR A 582 8.67 7.38 -15.85
CA TYR A 582 9.08 8.35 -16.86
C TYR A 582 8.27 9.64 -16.75
N LEU A 583 8.90 10.76 -17.10
CA LEU A 583 8.21 12.03 -17.21
C LEU A 583 7.35 12.04 -18.47
N LYS A 584 6.08 12.41 -18.35
CA LYS A 584 5.19 12.62 -19.50
C LYS A 584 5.55 13.93 -20.22
N ALA A 585 5.45 13.93 -21.54
CA ALA A 585 5.54 15.13 -22.36
C ALA A 585 4.35 16.07 -22.12
N LYS A 586 3.20 15.52 -21.73
CA LYS A 586 2.01 16.27 -21.32
C LYS A 586 1.39 15.60 -20.09
N PRO A 587 1.15 16.34 -18.99
CA PRO A 587 0.49 15.78 -17.82
C PRO A 587 -0.93 15.32 -18.13
N THR A 588 -1.43 14.35 -17.37
CA THR A 588 -2.84 13.92 -17.42
C THR A 588 -3.53 14.19 -16.08
N VAL A 589 -4.86 14.23 -16.09
CA VAL A 589 -5.67 14.39 -14.87
C VAL A 589 -6.38 13.08 -14.62
N GLU A 590 -6.00 12.39 -13.55
CA GLU A 590 -6.51 11.06 -13.21
C GLU A 590 -7.42 11.14 -11.97
N PRO A 591 -8.62 10.54 -11.98
CA PRO A 591 -9.50 10.54 -10.81
C PRO A 591 -8.96 9.60 -9.73
N VAL A 592 -9.03 10.03 -8.46
CA VAL A 592 -8.76 9.17 -7.31
C VAL A 592 -10.03 8.40 -6.96
N ARG A 593 -9.98 7.08 -7.12
CA ARG A 593 -11.17 6.23 -7.00
C ARG A 593 -11.50 5.80 -5.57
N ASN A 594 -10.46 5.57 -4.77
CA ASN A 594 -10.59 5.10 -3.40
C ASN A 594 -10.02 6.15 -2.45
N TYR A 595 -10.90 6.75 -1.64
CA TYR A 595 -10.52 7.82 -0.73
C TYR A 595 -11.47 7.90 0.47
N GLU A 596 -11.03 8.51 1.57
CA GLU A 596 -11.87 8.99 2.69
C GLU A 596 -11.60 10.47 2.93
N LEU A 597 -12.66 11.24 3.13
CA LEU A 597 -12.64 12.66 3.46
C LEU A 597 -13.17 12.87 4.89
N GLY A 598 -12.95 14.07 5.44
CA GLY A 598 -13.52 14.46 6.73
C GLY A 598 -12.54 14.66 7.88
N ALA A 599 -11.25 14.94 7.61
CA ALA A 599 -10.34 15.41 8.66
C ALA A 599 -10.93 16.64 9.36
N THR A 600 -11.23 16.51 10.65
CA THR A 600 -11.91 17.54 11.45
C THR A 600 -11.12 17.77 12.73
N LEU A 601 -10.82 19.04 13.00
CA LEU A 601 -10.17 19.48 14.23
C LEU A 601 -11.25 19.86 15.25
N THR A 602 -10.99 19.51 16.50
CA THR A 602 -11.81 19.91 17.65
C THR A 602 -11.20 21.12 18.33
N ALA A 603 -12.01 21.92 19.03
CA ALA A 603 -11.51 23.02 19.83
C ALA A 603 -10.46 22.53 20.87
N GLY A 604 -9.29 23.18 20.87
CA GLY A 604 -8.12 22.83 21.68
C GLY A 604 -7.08 22.02 20.91
N SER A 605 -6.29 21.24 21.66
CA SER A 605 -5.18 20.45 21.14
C SER A 605 -5.68 19.16 20.48
N ASN A 606 -5.30 18.95 19.23
CA ASN A 606 -5.58 17.74 18.46
C ASN A 606 -4.28 16.95 18.22
N MET A 607 -4.33 15.63 18.37
CA MET A 607 -3.26 14.74 17.92
C MET A 607 -3.48 14.42 16.45
N VAL A 608 -2.55 14.83 15.60
CA VAL A 608 -2.58 14.53 14.16
C VAL A 608 -1.44 13.60 13.80
N GLU A 609 -1.79 12.46 13.23
CA GLU A 609 -0.86 11.51 12.61
C GLU A 609 -0.91 11.69 11.11
N VAL A 610 0.23 11.95 10.46
CA VAL A 610 0.35 11.92 9.00
C VAL A 610 1.26 10.78 8.59
N GLY A 611 0.78 9.94 7.69
CA GLY A 611 1.53 8.80 7.21
C GLY A 611 1.24 8.46 5.76
N SER A 612 1.71 7.29 5.37
CA SER A 612 1.55 6.73 4.05
C SER A 612 1.26 5.23 4.13
N GLY A 613 0.80 4.67 3.02
CA GLY A 613 0.54 3.26 2.88
C GLY A 613 -0.77 2.77 3.49
N ILE A 614 -1.77 3.63 3.71
CA ILE A 614 -3.09 3.15 4.15
C ILE A 614 -3.83 2.46 3.00
N VAL A 615 -4.54 1.39 3.29
CA VAL A 615 -5.48 0.72 2.38
C VAL A 615 -6.84 0.80 3.05
N ILE A 616 -7.81 1.32 2.32
CA ILE A 616 -9.14 1.71 2.76
C ILE A 616 -10.11 0.60 2.37
N ARG A 617 -10.74 0.03 3.39
CA ARG A 617 -11.86 -0.93 3.24
C ARG A 617 -11.64 -2.02 2.19
N GLU A 618 -10.43 -2.58 2.12
CA GLU A 618 -10.15 -3.72 1.24
C GLU A 618 -11.09 -4.88 1.57
N LYS A 619 -11.75 -5.43 0.55
CA LYS A 619 -12.62 -6.60 0.71
C LYS A 619 -11.80 -7.78 1.23
N ALA A 620 -12.22 -8.33 2.35
CA ALA A 620 -11.56 -9.43 3.02
C ALA A 620 -12.36 -10.73 2.90
N ASN A 621 -11.64 -11.85 2.93
CA ASN A 621 -12.23 -13.19 2.87
C ASN A 621 -11.90 -13.96 4.16
N PRO A 622 -12.80 -13.97 5.17
CA PRO A 622 -12.61 -14.81 6.35
C PRO A 622 -12.57 -16.30 5.98
N VAL A 623 -11.51 -17.00 6.35
CA VAL A 623 -11.34 -18.44 6.06
C VAL A 623 -11.23 -19.24 7.34
N TYR A 624 -11.96 -20.37 7.39
CA TYR A 624 -11.94 -21.31 8.50
C TYR A 624 -10.58 -22.02 8.61
N TYR A 625 -10.03 -22.08 9.82
CA TYR A 625 -8.80 -22.81 10.12
C TYR A 625 -9.10 -24.01 11.01
N SER A 626 -9.08 -25.20 10.40
CA SER A 626 -9.46 -26.45 11.07
C SER A 626 -8.69 -26.79 12.36
N PRO A 627 -7.39 -26.45 12.54
CA PRO A 627 -6.65 -26.83 13.74
C PRO A 627 -7.19 -26.22 15.04
N ASN A 628 -7.86 -25.08 14.99
CA ASN A 628 -8.40 -24.43 16.19
C ASN A 628 -9.86 -23.96 16.08
N GLY A 629 -10.52 -24.17 14.95
CA GLY A 629 -11.94 -23.89 14.77
C GLY A 629 -12.31 -22.41 14.62
N ASN A 630 -11.32 -21.53 14.40
CA ASN A 630 -11.54 -20.10 14.22
C ASN A 630 -11.54 -19.69 12.75
N TYR A 631 -12.06 -18.51 12.45
CA TYR A 631 -11.95 -17.88 11.14
C TYR A 631 -10.90 -16.77 11.18
N TYR A 632 -10.14 -16.65 10.10
CA TYR A 632 -9.06 -15.68 9.99
C TYR A 632 -9.17 -14.82 8.74
N ILE A 633 -8.73 -13.58 8.87
CA ILE A 633 -8.32 -12.71 7.75
C ILE A 633 -6.83 -12.43 7.93
N ASN A 634 -6.07 -12.46 6.84
CA ASN A 634 -4.65 -12.14 6.77
C ASN A 634 -3.70 -13.12 7.51
N ASN A 635 -4.01 -14.42 7.49
CA ASN A 635 -3.19 -15.45 8.12
C ASN A 635 -2.54 -16.38 7.07
N THR A 636 -1.21 -16.55 7.14
CA THR A 636 -0.40 -17.36 6.21
C THR A 636 -0.66 -18.87 6.32
N GLY A 637 -1.19 -19.35 7.44
CA GLY A 637 -1.65 -20.73 7.62
C GLY A 637 -2.92 -21.05 6.81
N VAL A 638 -3.64 -20.02 6.35
CA VAL A 638 -4.83 -20.12 5.49
C VAL A 638 -4.72 -19.11 4.35
N SER A 639 -4.00 -19.50 3.30
CA SER A 639 -3.65 -18.62 2.16
C SER A 639 -4.84 -17.93 1.48
N GLY A 640 -6.03 -18.53 1.51
CA GLY A 640 -7.26 -17.92 0.98
C GLY A 640 -7.78 -16.71 1.77
N SER A 641 -7.19 -16.43 2.95
CA SER A 641 -7.57 -15.31 3.82
C SER A 641 -6.71 -14.06 3.64
N LEU A 642 -5.63 -14.15 2.85
CA LEU A 642 -4.61 -13.12 2.77
C LEU A 642 -5.14 -11.83 2.14
N LEU A 643 -4.78 -10.69 2.74
CA LEU A 643 -4.95 -9.38 2.13
C LEU A 643 -3.89 -9.17 1.04
N LYS A 644 -4.12 -8.19 0.16
CA LYS A 644 -3.28 -7.90 -1.00
C LYS A 644 -1.86 -7.52 -0.58
N ASN A 645 -1.74 -6.63 0.39
CA ASN A 645 -0.46 -6.08 0.88
C ASN A 645 -0.10 -6.64 2.26
N LYS A 646 1.21 -6.75 2.57
CA LYS A 646 1.65 -7.11 3.94
C LYS A 646 1.10 -6.07 4.91
N VAL A 647 0.48 -6.52 6.00
CA VAL A 647 -0.13 -5.62 6.97
C VAL A 647 0.90 -5.18 8.02
N SER A 648 1.04 -3.89 8.26
CA SER A 648 1.75 -3.35 9.42
C SER A 648 0.82 -3.19 10.61
N LEU A 649 -0.30 -2.51 10.43
CA LEU A 649 -1.29 -2.26 11.48
C LEU A 649 -2.71 -2.30 10.91
N ILE A 650 -3.60 -3.07 11.53
CA ILE A 650 -5.03 -3.08 11.22
C ILE A 650 -5.69 -1.94 11.98
N SER A 651 -6.20 -0.95 11.26
CA SER A 651 -6.89 0.19 11.87
C SER A 651 -8.34 -0.11 12.19
N ARG A 652 -9.06 -0.82 11.31
CA ARG A 652 -10.50 -1.06 11.49
C ARG A 652 -11.01 -2.22 10.63
N VAL A 653 -12.02 -2.93 11.13
CA VAL A 653 -12.72 -4.02 10.44
C VAL A 653 -14.19 -3.64 10.32
N TYR A 654 -14.78 -3.94 9.17
CA TYR A 654 -16.16 -3.65 8.85
C TYR A 654 -16.90 -4.93 8.46
N ARG A 655 -18.13 -5.07 8.94
CA ARG A 655 -19.09 -6.11 8.57
C ARG A 655 -20.33 -5.42 8.02
N ASN A 656 -20.64 -5.63 6.74
CA ASN A 656 -21.72 -4.90 6.05
C ASN A 656 -21.61 -3.38 6.27
N ASP A 657 -20.39 -2.86 6.12
CA ASP A 657 -20.04 -1.44 6.20
C ASP A 657 -20.21 -0.77 7.57
N GLN A 658 -20.53 -1.56 8.58
CA GLN A 658 -20.53 -1.15 9.99
C GLN A 658 -19.28 -1.65 10.68
N VAL A 659 -18.76 -0.88 11.64
CA VAL A 659 -17.59 -1.29 12.43
C VAL A 659 -17.89 -2.59 13.16
N ASP A 660 -17.03 -3.59 13.00
CA ASP A 660 -17.18 -4.89 13.62
C ASP A 660 -16.46 -4.92 14.98
N SER A 661 -17.23 -4.93 16.06
CA SER A 661 -16.70 -4.99 17.44
C SER A 661 -16.24 -6.39 17.86
N PHE A 662 -16.56 -7.43 17.09
CA PHE A 662 -16.18 -8.81 17.39
C PHE A 662 -14.84 -9.21 16.77
N ALA A 663 -14.43 -8.54 15.69
CA ALA A 663 -13.13 -8.74 15.06
C ALA A 663 -11.99 -8.51 16.07
N LYS A 664 -11.09 -9.50 16.21
CA LYS A 664 -9.91 -9.38 17.08
C LYS A 664 -8.64 -9.25 16.26
N SER A 665 -8.04 -8.08 16.27
CA SER A 665 -6.72 -7.83 15.68
C SER A 665 -5.62 -8.32 16.62
N GLU A 666 -4.73 -9.18 16.12
CA GLU A 666 -3.68 -9.82 16.92
C GLU A 666 -2.34 -9.74 16.20
N ASN A 667 -1.26 -9.49 16.94
CA ASN A 667 0.10 -9.68 16.42
C ASN A 667 0.44 -11.18 16.47
N ASP A 668 0.80 -11.78 15.35
CA ASP A 668 1.06 -13.22 15.25
C ASP A 668 2.15 -13.51 14.22
N ALA A 669 2.98 -14.52 14.48
CA ALA A 669 4.05 -14.91 13.55
C ALA A 669 3.52 -15.50 12.24
N ASN A 670 2.28 -16.00 12.23
CA ASN A 670 1.60 -16.47 11.04
C ASN A 670 0.81 -15.36 10.33
N ALA A 671 0.81 -14.12 10.83
CA ALA A 671 0.20 -13.02 10.10
C ALA A 671 0.96 -12.76 8.78
N TYR A 672 0.23 -12.35 7.74
CA TYR A 672 0.89 -11.85 6.53
C TYR A 672 1.27 -10.38 6.72
N GLY A 673 2.46 -10.18 7.28
CA GLY A 673 2.92 -8.92 7.86
C GLY A 673 3.06 -9.07 9.38
N LYS A 674 2.50 -8.13 10.14
CA LYS A 674 2.55 -8.12 11.61
C LYS A 674 1.24 -8.56 12.28
N GLN A 675 0.09 -8.36 11.62
CA GLN A 675 -1.23 -8.56 12.23
C GLN A 675 -2.20 -9.37 11.37
N HIS A 676 -3.02 -10.18 12.02
CA HIS A 676 -4.19 -10.84 11.43
C HIS A 676 -5.46 -10.47 12.19
N ILE A 677 -6.62 -10.88 11.67
CA ILE A 677 -7.90 -10.79 12.37
C ILE A 677 -8.36 -12.21 12.67
N ARG A 678 -8.84 -12.42 13.89
CA ARG A 678 -9.49 -13.66 14.32
C ARG A 678 -10.96 -13.41 14.65
N PHE A 679 -11.82 -14.32 14.20
CA PHE A 679 -13.19 -14.47 14.68
C PHE A 679 -13.36 -15.83 15.34
N LEU A 680 -14.08 -15.86 16.46
CA LEU A 680 -14.64 -17.12 16.95
C LEU A 680 -15.74 -17.59 15.99
N SER A 681 -15.98 -18.90 15.93
CA SER A 681 -17.05 -19.46 15.10
C SER A 681 -18.43 -18.88 15.42
N SER A 682 -18.69 -18.51 16.68
CA SER A 682 -19.94 -17.85 17.11
C SER A 682 -20.09 -16.42 16.60
N ASP A 683 -18.98 -15.76 16.28
CA ASP A 683 -18.93 -14.34 16.00
C ASP A 683 -18.90 -14.07 14.49
N PHE A 684 -18.58 -15.08 13.68
CA PHE A 684 -18.52 -14.99 12.23
C PHE A 684 -19.93 -15.08 11.61
N ASP A 685 -20.23 -14.15 10.71
CA ASP A 685 -21.45 -14.16 9.88
C ASP A 685 -21.07 -14.51 8.44
N PRO A 686 -21.35 -15.74 7.97
CA PRO A 686 -20.99 -16.17 6.62
C PRO A 686 -21.77 -15.44 5.51
N THR A 687 -22.80 -14.67 5.85
CA THR A 687 -23.60 -13.90 4.89
C THR A 687 -23.12 -12.46 4.72
N ALA A 688 -22.24 -11.99 5.59
CA ALA A 688 -21.76 -10.62 5.59
C ALA A 688 -20.58 -10.40 4.65
N VAL A 689 -20.47 -9.18 4.13
CA VAL A 689 -19.27 -8.70 3.44
C VAL A 689 -18.33 -8.07 4.46
N TYR A 690 -17.11 -8.59 4.53
CA TYR A 690 -16.06 -8.07 5.40
C TYR A 690 -15.11 -7.16 4.64
N ARG A 691 -14.77 -6.02 5.24
CA ARG A 691 -13.79 -5.08 4.72
C ARG A 691 -12.80 -4.68 5.81
N VAL A 692 -11.56 -4.39 5.45
CA VAL A 692 -10.49 -4.07 6.40
C VAL A 692 -9.76 -2.81 5.96
N THR A 693 -9.54 -1.88 6.89
CA THR A 693 -8.66 -0.72 6.70
C THR A 693 -7.39 -0.94 7.50
N TYR A 694 -6.24 -0.79 6.85
CA TYR A 694 -4.95 -1.12 7.44
C TYR A 694 -3.80 -0.32 6.80
N THR A 695 -2.66 -0.22 7.47
CA THR A 695 -1.43 0.32 6.87
C THR A 695 -0.53 -0.81 6.39
N MET A 696 0.09 -0.62 5.23
CA MET A 696 1.01 -1.56 4.62
C MET A 696 2.34 -1.61 5.41
N LEU A 697 2.99 -2.78 5.38
CA LEU A 697 4.34 -2.96 5.91
C LEU A 697 5.42 -2.55 4.91
N ASP A 698 5.13 -2.65 3.61
CA ASP A 698 6.07 -2.31 2.55
C ASP A 698 6.46 -0.82 2.60
N PRO A 699 7.71 -0.45 2.24
CA PRO A 699 8.18 0.92 2.31
C PRO A 699 7.31 1.88 1.49
N THR A 700 6.95 3.02 2.08
CA THR A 700 6.22 4.12 1.43
C THR A 700 6.82 5.45 1.89
N LEU A 701 6.65 6.52 1.10
CA LEU A 701 7.03 7.86 1.54
C LEU A 701 5.80 8.62 2.06
N PRO A 702 5.87 9.22 3.26
CA PRO A 702 4.86 10.18 3.69
C PRO A 702 5.08 11.52 2.98
N ALA A 703 4.00 12.27 2.80
CA ALA A 703 4.01 13.62 2.26
C ALA A 703 3.30 14.58 3.23
N PRO A 704 3.75 15.85 3.32
CA PRO A 704 2.97 16.89 3.95
C PRO A 704 1.61 17.05 3.27
N ILE A 705 0.59 17.33 4.07
CA ILE A 705 -0.78 17.57 3.60
C ILE A 705 -1.09 19.03 3.88
N SER A 706 -1.12 19.85 2.82
CA SER A 706 -1.34 21.29 2.91
C SER A 706 -2.80 21.62 2.61
N GLY A 707 -3.36 22.54 3.38
CA GLY A 707 -4.76 22.91 3.27
C GLY A 707 -5.07 24.16 4.07
N THR A 708 -6.34 24.33 4.41
CA THR A 708 -6.84 25.49 5.14
C THR A 708 -7.87 25.09 6.19
N VAL A 709 -8.02 25.95 7.20
CA VAL A 709 -9.08 25.89 8.20
C VAL A 709 -9.80 27.23 8.26
N ALA A 710 -11.07 27.24 8.68
CA ALA A 710 -11.82 28.48 8.81
C ALA A 710 -11.28 29.30 10.00
N ALA A 711 -10.96 30.57 9.77
CA ALA A 711 -10.43 31.45 10.80
C ALA A 711 -11.48 31.76 11.89
N ASN A 712 -12.77 31.80 11.54
CA ASN A 712 -13.88 32.08 12.45
C ASN A 712 -15.19 31.45 11.96
N LEU A 713 -15.87 30.66 12.79
CA LEU A 713 -17.17 30.06 12.50
C LEU A 713 -18.21 30.63 13.49
N ARG A 714 -19.33 31.16 13.00
CA ARG A 714 -20.47 31.55 13.86
C ARG A 714 -21.21 30.27 14.28
N GLY A 715 -21.76 30.20 15.50
CA GLY A 715 -22.26 28.94 16.09
C GLY A 715 -23.22 28.07 15.26
N THR A 716 -24.05 28.64 14.38
CA THR A 716 -24.92 27.87 13.44
C THR A 716 -24.14 27.17 12.32
N VAL A 717 -22.91 27.60 12.05
CA VAL A 717 -21.99 27.04 11.05
C VAL A 717 -21.24 25.83 11.61
N THR A 718 -21.09 25.70 12.94
CA THR A 718 -20.37 24.58 13.57
C THR A 718 -21.14 23.25 13.46
N GLU A 719 -22.46 23.25 13.70
CA GLU A 719 -23.30 22.07 13.46
C GLU A 719 -23.30 21.70 11.96
N LEU A 720 -23.38 22.70 11.09
CA LEU A 720 -23.34 22.52 9.63
C LEU A 720 -21.99 21.92 9.16
N VAL A 721 -20.88 22.29 9.80
CA VAL A 721 -19.55 21.75 9.53
C VAL A 721 -19.45 20.27 9.87
N GLN A 722 -20.03 19.85 10.99
CA GLN A 722 -20.06 18.44 11.39
C GLN A 722 -20.90 17.62 10.39
N ASP A 723 -22.04 18.15 9.97
CA ASP A 723 -22.89 17.53 8.95
C ASP A 723 -22.16 17.39 7.60
N VAL A 724 -21.41 18.40 7.16
CA VAL A 724 -20.60 18.34 5.92
C VAL A 724 -19.55 17.24 6.00
N GLY A 725 -18.78 17.16 7.08
CA GLY A 725 -17.76 16.11 7.25
C GLY A 725 -18.36 14.69 7.25
N ASP A 726 -19.55 14.50 7.83
CA ASP A 726 -20.25 13.22 7.78
C ASP A 726 -20.84 12.91 6.39
N VAL A 727 -21.30 13.91 5.66
CA VAL A 727 -21.78 13.76 4.27
C VAL A 727 -20.64 13.37 3.34
N GLU A 728 -19.50 14.07 3.41
CA GLU A 728 -18.30 13.75 2.62
C GLU A 728 -17.86 12.29 2.85
N ARG A 729 -17.84 11.85 4.12
CA ARG A 729 -17.53 10.46 4.49
C ARG A 729 -18.52 9.46 3.90
N ARG A 730 -19.82 9.76 3.95
CA ARG A 730 -20.87 8.89 3.39
C ARG A 730 -20.84 8.83 1.87
N LEU A 731 -20.56 9.95 1.21
CA LEU A 731 -20.40 10.02 -0.23
C LEU A 731 -19.22 9.15 -0.68
N SER A 732 -18.06 9.29 -0.02
CA SER A 732 -16.89 8.43 -0.23
C SER A 732 -17.26 6.95 -0.12
N VAL A 733 -18.03 6.52 0.90
CA VAL A 733 -18.48 5.12 1.02
C VAL A 733 -19.29 4.71 -0.21
N VAL A 734 -20.28 5.50 -0.62
CA VAL A 734 -21.14 5.17 -1.76
C VAL A 734 -20.34 5.08 -3.07
N GLU A 735 -19.36 5.96 -3.26
CA GLU A 735 -18.51 5.95 -4.45
C GLU A 735 -17.56 4.74 -4.50
N ASN A 736 -16.92 4.42 -3.37
CA ASN A 736 -16.14 3.19 -3.22
C ASN A 736 -16.96 1.92 -3.53
N HIS A 737 -18.26 1.94 -3.22
CA HIS A 737 -19.15 0.82 -3.52
C HIS A 737 -19.55 0.74 -4.99
N LYS A 738 -19.66 1.87 -5.70
CA LYS A 738 -19.90 1.87 -7.14
C LYS A 738 -18.72 1.26 -7.89
N THR A 739 -17.48 1.48 -7.44
CA THR A 739 -16.30 0.85 -8.05
C THR A 739 -16.26 -0.67 -7.90
N ASP A 740 -16.79 -1.22 -6.79
CA ASP A 740 -16.93 -2.67 -6.59
C ASP A 740 -17.93 -3.31 -7.59
N THR A 741 -18.81 -2.52 -8.21
CA THR A 741 -19.84 -3.01 -9.15
C THR A 741 -19.49 -2.83 -10.63
N ILE A 742 -18.37 -2.18 -10.97
CA ILE A 742 -17.98 -1.94 -12.37
C ILE A 742 -16.71 -2.72 -12.68
N GLU A 743 -16.82 -4.05 -12.73
CA GLU A 743 -15.85 -4.87 -13.46
C GLU A 743 -16.10 -4.66 -14.96
N ASP A 744 -15.27 -3.85 -15.59
CA ASP A 744 -15.22 -3.71 -17.04
C ASP A 744 -14.04 -4.53 -17.59
N THR A 745 -14.34 -5.61 -18.31
CA THR A 745 -13.28 -6.47 -18.86
C THR A 745 -12.62 -5.92 -20.11
N GLY A 746 -13.15 -4.83 -20.68
CA GLY A 746 -12.93 -4.51 -22.09
C GLY A 746 -13.46 -5.62 -23.01
N TRP A 747 -13.20 -5.51 -24.31
CA TRP A 747 -13.63 -6.50 -25.30
C TRP A 747 -12.61 -7.64 -25.44
N ILE A 748 -13.02 -8.85 -25.09
CA ILE A 748 -12.20 -10.07 -25.13
C ILE A 748 -12.66 -10.96 -26.30
N PRO A 749 -11.76 -11.51 -27.13
CA PRO A 749 -12.14 -12.43 -28.20
C PRO A 749 -12.67 -13.76 -27.61
N VAL A 750 -13.75 -14.27 -28.19
CA VAL A 750 -14.34 -15.57 -27.81
C VAL A 750 -13.57 -16.70 -28.47
N THR A 751 -13.33 -17.82 -27.78
CA THR A 751 -12.79 -19.04 -28.42
C THR A 751 -13.93 -19.88 -28.98
N PRO A 752 -14.11 -19.99 -30.31
CA PRO A 752 -15.13 -20.85 -30.89
C PRO A 752 -14.83 -22.34 -30.69
N LEU A 753 -15.86 -23.17 -30.57
CA LEU A 753 -15.78 -24.62 -30.35
C LEU A 753 -16.53 -25.38 -31.45
N ASN A 754 -16.39 -26.71 -31.50
CA ASN A 754 -17.17 -27.59 -32.39
C ASN A 754 -17.15 -27.18 -33.88
N GLY A 755 -15.96 -26.82 -34.37
CA GLY A 755 -15.72 -26.46 -35.77
C GLY A 755 -16.13 -25.04 -36.16
N TRP A 756 -16.75 -24.28 -35.26
CA TRP A 756 -17.01 -22.86 -35.49
C TRP A 756 -15.70 -22.09 -35.60
N THR A 757 -15.68 -21.05 -36.45
CA THR A 757 -14.56 -20.12 -36.58
C THR A 757 -15.07 -18.68 -36.59
N HIS A 758 -14.21 -17.71 -36.30
CA HIS A 758 -14.60 -16.31 -36.41
C HIS A 758 -14.88 -15.90 -37.85
N TYR A 759 -15.87 -15.02 -38.04
CA TYR A 759 -16.05 -14.35 -39.32
C TYR A 759 -14.93 -13.31 -39.54
N PRO A 760 -14.14 -13.38 -40.64
CA PRO A 760 -12.90 -12.61 -40.81
C PRO A 760 -13.00 -11.09 -40.63
N ASN A 761 -14.16 -10.49 -40.96
CA ASN A 761 -14.36 -9.05 -40.87
C ASN A 761 -15.07 -8.61 -39.58
N LYS A 762 -15.52 -9.57 -38.74
CA LYS A 762 -16.29 -9.27 -37.53
C LYS A 762 -16.17 -10.39 -36.49
N ASN A 763 -14.96 -10.52 -35.93
CA ASN A 763 -14.69 -11.51 -34.89
C ASN A 763 -15.64 -11.37 -33.70
N LEU A 764 -16.08 -12.50 -33.18
CA LEU A 764 -16.92 -12.58 -31.99
C LEU A 764 -16.10 -12.22 -30.73
N HIS A 765 -16.57 -11.22 -30.00
CA HIS A 765 -16.02 -10.76 -28.73
C HIS A 765 -17.11 -10.68 -27.67
N PHE A 766 -16.69 -10.73 -26.40
CA PHE A 766 -17.53 -10.43 -25.26
C PHE A 766 -16.93 -9.33 -24.39
N ARG A 767 -17.77 -8.64 -23.61
CA ARG A 767 -17.37 -7.68 -22.58
C ARG A 767 -18.32 -7.83 -21.41
N VAL A 768 -17.78 -7.87 -20.20
CA VAL A 768 -18.56 -7.75 -18.97
C VAL A 768 -18.43 -6.30 -18.51
N LEU A 769 -19.55 -5.70 -18.13
CA LEU A 769 -19.60 -4.39 -17.48
C LEU A 769 -20.62 -4.47 -16.35
N GLY A 770 -20.12 -4.66 -15.12
CA GLY A 770 -20.96 -5.02 -13.97
C GLY A 770 -21.73 -6.31 -14.23
N ASN A 771 -23.05 -6.32 -13.98
CA ASN A 771 -23.88 -7.51 -14.21
C ASN A 771 -24.35 -7.70 -15.66
N ARG A 772 -23.76 -6.99 -16.62
CA ARG A 772 -24.14 -7.07 -18.04
C ARG A 772 -23.06 -7.76 -18.87
N LEU A 773 -23.48 -8.75 -19.65
CA LEU A 773 -22.66 -9.44 -20.65
C LEU A 773 -23.02 -8.94 -22.04
N TYR A 774 -22.08 -8.28 -22.69
CA TYR A 774 -22.19 -7.81 -24.07
C TYR A 774 -21.49 -8.80 -25.00
N LEU A 775 -22.13 -9.12 -26.12
CA LEU A 775 -21.54 -9.85 -27.23
C LEU A 775 -21.60 -9.00 -28.49
N ARG A 776 -20.54 -9.09 -29.31
CA ARG A 776 -20.51 -8.47 -30.63
C ARG A 776 -19.75 -9.32 -31.63
N GLY A 777 -20.18 -9.32 -32.88
CA GLY A 777 -19.55 -10.10 -33.95
C GLY A 777 -20.19 -11.46 -34.20
N MET A 778 -19.47 -12.28 -34.97
CA MET A 778 -20.06 -13.41 -35.70
C MET A 778 -19.12 -14.62 -35.77
N ILE A 779 -19.73 -15.79 -35.97
CA ILE A 779 -19.06 -17.07 -36.21
C ILE A 779 -19.59 -17.75 -37.48
N GLN A 780 -18.77 -18.60 -38.09
CA GLN A 780 -19.10 -19.33 -39.33
C GLN A 780 -18.61 -20.79 -39.33
N ASP A 781 -19.19 -21.58 -40.24
CA ASP A 781 -18.74 -22.91 -40.68
C ASP A 781 -18.65 -24.01 -39.60
N GLY A 782 -19.40 -23.90 -38.50
CA GLY A 782 -19.39 -24.91 -37.43
C GLY A 782 -20.57 -25.89 -37.44
N GLN A 783 -20.58 -26.79 -36.45
CA GLN A 783 -21.63 -27.80 -36.29
C GLN A 783 -22.95 -27.16 -35.83
N GLY A 784 -24.01 -27.32 -36.63
CA GLY A 784 -25.31 -26.64 -36.45
C GLY A 784 -26.41 -27.46 -35.78
N ALA A 785 -26.10 -28.60 -35.18
CA ALA A 785 -27.09 -29.47 -34.53
C ALA A 785 -27.55 -28.91 -33.17
N VAL A 786 -28.78 -29.25 -32.76
CA VAL A 786 -29.29 -28.90 -31.42
C VAL A 786 -28.42 -29.57 -30.35
N LYS A 787 -28.22 -28.88 -29.22
CA LYS A 787 -27.31 -29.22 -28.11
C LYS A 787 -25.82 -29.07 -28.40
N THR A 788 -25.42 -28.56 -29.58
CA THR A 788 -24.02 -28.21 -29.83
C THR A 788 -23.62 -26.93 -29.07
N ILE A 789 -22.48 -26.97 -28.40
CA ILE A 789 -21.85 -25.80 -27.75
C ILE A 789 -21.08 -25.02 -28.83
N MET A 790 -21.43 -23.77 -29.08
CA MET A 790 -20.75 -22.96 -30.11
C MET A 790 -19.47 -22.32 -29.56
N PHE A 791 -19.47 -21.93 -28.29
CA PHE A 791 -18.31 -21.36 -27.59
C PHE A 791 -18.54 -21.36 -26.08
N TYR A 792 -17.45 -21.10 -25.34
CA TYR A 792 -17.41 -20.95 -23.89
C TYR A 792 -16.89 -19.56 -23.52
N LEU A 793 -17.47 -18.96 -22.49
CA LEU A 793 -17.03 -17.72 -21.86
C LEU A 793 -16.62 -18.01 -20.41
N PRO A 794 -15.52 -17.45 -19.89
CA PRO A 794 -15.08 -17.60 -18.51
C PRO A 794 -15.93 -16.73 -17.55
N VAL A 795 -17.24 -16.94 -17.58
CA VAL A 795 -18.20 -16.24 -16.71
C VAL A 795 -19.16 -17.25 -16.08
N LYS A 796 -19.54 -16.99 -14.83
CA LYS A 796 -20.55 -17.74 -14.08
C LYS A 796 -21.74 -16.86 -13.79
N THR A 797 -22.93 -17.43 -13.95
CA THR A 797 -24.20 -16.76 -13.64
C THR A 797 -25.05 -17.66 -12.75
N HIS A 798 -25.97 -17.08 -11.99
CA HIS A 798 -26.86 -17.86 -11.12
C HIS A 798 -27.88 -18.69 -11.90
N TYR A 799 -28.31 -18.21 -13.06
CA TYR A 799 -29.28 -18.87 -13.96
C TYR A 799 -28.86 -18.72 -15.43
N GLY A 800 -29.39 -19.59 -16.28
CA GLY A 800 -29.17 -19.53 -17.73
C GLY A 800 -30.22 -18.69 -18.44
N VAL A 801 -29.89 -18.17 -19.62
CA VAL A 801 -30.77 -17.30 -20.41
C VAL A 801 -30.96 -17.88 -21.81
N TRP A 802 -32.20 -17.86 -22.29
CA TRP A 802 -32.52 -18.26 -23.66
C TRP A 802 -32.70 -17.04 -24.52
N GLU A 803 -32.10 -17.04 -25.71
CA GLU A 803 -32.30 -15.93 -26.64
C GLU A 803 -32.28 -16.35 -28.11
N LYS A 804 -32.84 -15.51 -28.98
CA LYS A 804 -32.94 -15.71 -30.41
C LYS A 804 -31.82 -14.97 -31.13
N VAL A 805 -31.13 -15.69 -32.02
CA VAL A 805 -30.07 -15.14 -32.87
C VAL A 805 -30.35 -15.43 -34.33
N ALA A 806 -29.89 -14.54 -35.20
CA ALA A 806 -30.01 -14.70 -36.65
C ALA A 806 -28.93 -15.64 -37.18
N THR A 807 -29.32 -16.52 -38.09
CA THR A 807 -28.43 -17.43 -38.80
C THR A 807 -28.78 -17.51 -40.29
N TRP A 808 -27.80 -17.61 -41.19
CA TRP A 808 -28.04 -17.63 -42.64
C TRP A 808 -26.96 -18.40 -43.39
N SER A 809 -27.23 -18.74 -44.64
CA SER A 809 -26.23 -19.32 -45.56
C SER A 809 -25.90 -18.41 -46.73
N ASP A 810 -26.86 -17.57 -47.13
CA ASP A 810 -26.75 -16.55 -48.17
C ASP A 810 -27.82 -15.48 -47.95
N SER A 811 -27.90 -14.50 -48.85
CA SER A 811 -28.85 -13.38 -48.80
C SER A 811 -30.33 -13.75 -48.95
N THR A 812 -30.65 -15.01 -49.31
CA THR A 812 -32.01 -15.50 -49.54
C THR A 812 -32.47 -16.53 -48.50
N ASN A 813 -31.54 -17.13 -47.76
CA ASN A 813 -31.82 -18.12 -46.72
C ASN A 813 -31.35 -17.64 -45.35
N VAL A 814 -32.20 -16.83 -44.70
CA VAL A 814 -32.03 -16.26 -43.36
C VAL A 814 -33.08 -16.84 -42.42
N LYS A 815 -32.65 -17.28 -41.24
CA LYS A 815 -33.50 -17.89 -40.20
C LYS A 815 -33.16 -17.33 -38.83
N ILE A 816 -34.07 -17.56 -37.89
CA ILE A 816 -33.83 -17.31 -36.46
C ILE A 816 -33.69 -18.67 -35.77
N MET A 817 -32.69 -18.80 -34.91
CA MET A 817 -32.49 -19.96 -34.04
C MET A 817 -32.48 -19.52 -32.58
N GLN A 818 -32.80 -20.43 -31.67
CA GLN A 818 -32.71 -20.15 -30.23
C GLN A 818 -31.42 -20.73 -29.67
N VAL A 819 -30.73 -19.93 -28.87
CA VAL A 819 -29.53 -20.28 -28.12
C VAL A 819 -29.81 -20.21 -26.63
N ASN A 820 -29.04 -20.95 -25.85
CA ASN A 820 -29.09 -20.96 -24.40
C ASN A 820 -27.68 -20.67 -23.86
N PHE A 821 -27.57 -19.58 -23.10
CA PHE A 821 -26.38 -19.29 -22.31
C PHE A 821 -26.52 -19.95 -20.93
N THR A 822 -25.69 -20.94 -20.63
CA THR A 822 -25.80 -21.74 -19.40
C THR A 822 -25.15 -21.03 -18.21
N PRO A 823 -25.54 -21.38 -16.95
CA PRO A 823 -24.89 -20.88 -15.73
C PRO A 823 -23.37 -21.07 -15.68
N SER A 824 -22.88 -22.07 -16.41
CA SER A 824 -21.47 -22.43 -16.55
C SER A 824 -20.74 -21.71 -17.69
N GLY A 825 -21.35 -20.72 -18.35
CA GLY A 825 -20.68 -19.92 -19.38
C GLY A 825 -20.70 -20.52 -20.80
N ASN A 826 -21.49 -21.57 -21.07
CA ASN A 826 -21.57 -22.17 -22.40
C ASN A 826 -22.68 -21.54 -23.24
N MET A 827 -22.40 -21.24 -24.50
CA MET A 827 -23.43 -20.85 -25.48
C MET A 827 -23.84 -22.05 -26.33
N VAL A 828 -25.07 -22.51 -26.18
CA VAL A 828 -25.57 -23.78 -26.74
C VAL A 828 -26.71 -23.55 -27.72
N ILE A 829 -26.76 -24.31 -28.82
CA ILE A 829 -27.93 -24.33 -29.71
C ILE A 829 -29.10 -25.02 -28.99
N ASN A 830 -30.14 -24.27 -28.66
CA ASN A 830 -31.29 -24.79 -27.90
C ASN A 830 -32.40 -25.32 -28.80
N SER A 831 -32.72 -24.60 -29.88
CA SER A 831 -33.78 -24.98 -30.84
C SER A 831 -33.52 -24.37 -32.22
N GLY A 832 -33.91 -25.09 -33.27
CA GLY A 832 -33.53 -24.80 -34.65
C GLY A 832 -32.15 -25.37 -35.02
N SER A 833 -31.69 -25.10 -36.25
CA SER A 833 -30.35 -25.50 -36.71
C SER A 833 -29.59 -24.28 -37.18
N ALA A 834 -28.32 -24.17 -36.79
CA ALA A 834 -27.47 -23.12 -37.30
C ALA A 834 -27.15 -23.38 -38.79
N LEU A 835 -27.24 -22.31 -39.58
CA LEU A 835 -26.76 -22.26 -40.96
C LEU A 835 -25.28 -21.84 -40.97
N LYS A 836 -24.74 -21.52 -42.14
CA LYS A 836 -23.32 -21.21 -42.34
C LYS A 836 -22.80 -20.09 -41.43
N TYR A 837 -23.61 -19.06 -41.19
CA TYR A 837 -23.27 -17.89 -40.38
C TYR A 837 -24.20 -17.76 -39.18
N VAL A 838 -23.68 -17.35 -38.02
CA VAL A 838 -24.48 -17.00 -36.83
C VAL A 838 -23.99 -15.66 -36.29
N SER A 839 -24.92 -14.74 -36.04
CA SER A 839 -24.62 -13.41 -35.51
C SER A 839 -25.02 -13.29 -34.05
N PHE A 840 -24.09 -12.80 -33.23
CA PHE A 840 -24.33 -12.37 -31.84
C PHE A 840 -24.16 -10.86 -31.71
N ASP A 841 -24.20 -10.15 -32.83
CA ASP A 841 -23.87 -8.74 -32.87
C ASP A 841 -24.92 -7.89 -32.18
N GLY A 842 -24.50 -7.14 -31.16
CA GLY A 842 -25.38 -6.27 -30.37
C GLY A 842 -26.19 -7.00 -29.29
N LEU A 843 -25.84 -8.26 -28.96
CA LEU A 843 -26.54 -9.01 -27.94
C LEU A 843 -26.09 -8.58 -26.52
N VAL A 844 -27.04 -8.36 -25.63
CA VAL A 844 -26.77 -7.98 -24.23
C VAL A 844 -27.61 -8.84 -23.31
N PHE A 845 -26.97 -9.45 -22.32
CA PHE A 845 -27.63 -10.12 -21.21
C PHE A 845 -27.42 -9.33 -19.93
N GLU A 846 -28.49 -9.19 -19.15
CA GLU A 846 -28.44 -8.59 -17.81
C GLU A 846 -28.79 -9.67 -16.80
N PHE A 847 -27.98 -9.76 -15.74
CA PHE A 847 -28.14 -10.74 -14.67
C PHE A 847 -28.30 -10.04 -13.33
N ASP A 848 -28.88 -10.72 -12.34
CA ASP A 848 -28.85 -10.23 -10.96
C ASP A 848 -27.44 -10.37 -10.36
N ARG A 849 -26.65 -11.34 -10.85
CA ARG A 849 -25.27 -11.60 -10.45
C ARG A 849 -24.48 -12.30 -11.55
N LEU A 850 -23.35 -11.72 -11.93
CA LEU A 850 -22.41 -12.27 -12.90
C LEU A 850 -20.98 -12.18 -12.35
N GLU A 851 -20.21 -13.26 -12.45
CA GLU A 851 -18.84 -13.36 -11.95
C GLU A 851 -17.90 -13.80 -13.06
N LEU A 852 -16.73 -13.16 -13.19
CA LEU A 852 -15.63 -13.65 -14.03
C LEU A 852 -14.87 -14.78 -13.32
N VAL A 853 -14.45 -15.79 -14.09
CA VAL A 853 -13.74 -17.00 -13.60
C VAL A 853 -12.28 -17.00 -13.98
#